data_AF-A0A420I595-F1
#
_entry.id   AF-A0A420I595-F1
#
_cell.length_a   1.000
_cell.length_b   1.000
_cell.length_c   1.000
_cell.angle_alpha   90.00
_cell.angle_beta   90.00
_cell.angle_gamma   90.00
#
_symmetry.space_group_name_H-M   'P 1'
#
loop_
_entity.id
_entity.type
_entity.pdbx_description
1 polymer ?
#
loop_
_entity_poly.entity_id
_entity_poly.type
_entity_poly.pdbx_seq_one_letter_code
_entity_poly.pdbx_strand_id
1 'polypeptide(L)'
;MSDLNHHEFQIFTTLRYDRSCSSVESSAISKSRSVSLYLPLYHQRRLLEACKYFGWLSALVKVQDSGKFISDIERFIGTQIAKDHDISSPLRVKIIVSKDGSIVFEGKPTAPVQVRNLYPPSLSNLLGTALRADSDTHIYVLHVSRQKIHPFPHTRIKTTYRRHYSLAQKEVGILHELKRNEVLLTNYCGEVMEGSYSSVYFFRHGQWVTPPLESGGQDGTTRKWALERRLCVESKVMIESLVDGEHCCISNGKKSPSIRHIQNNSISWLSGMSRLVPTNQRYISLMRKNFAQVDLDRPAHPQETTLFPRPKNLEDRIPFETGLEFNIGENSISSSLTHATRSDQGKRPIYLDMQATTPLDPRVLDSMLPFYCGLYGNPHSRTHAYGWETEKAVEEARKHIADLIGADPKEIIFTSGATESNNMSIKGLARFCRRSGKKRHIITTQTEHKCVLDSCRHLQDEDFSITYLPVQSNGLINLKNLEDAIRPETALISIMSVNNEIGVIQPIEEIGRICRAKKVFFHTDAAQAVGKIPLDVNKMNIDLMSISSHKIYGPKGIGACYVRRRPRVRLEPLITGGGQERGLRSGTLAPALVVGFGEACRIANEEMAYDSKRIRSLSDRLLSGLLSMEHTMQNGDSESFYPGCVNVSFSYVEGESLLMALKDIALSSGSACTSASLEPSYVLRALGSSDESAHSSIRFGIGRFTTEGEIDYVLNAVKERVTFLRELSPLWELVQEGVALDSIQWSQH
;
A
#
# COMPACT_ATOMS: atom_id res chain seq x y z
N MET A 1 19.48 -6.16 30.58
CA MET A 1 18.82 -4.83 30.42
C MET A 1 19.47 -3.83 31.33
N SER A 2 20.76 -3.58 31.12
CA SER A 2 21.63 -2.83 32.04
C SER A 2 22.36 -1.67 31.38
N ASP A 3 22.07 -1.34 30.11
CA ASP A 3 22.79 -0.30 29.35
C ASP A 3 21.84 0.73 28.72
N LEU A 4 20.98 1.36 29.53
CA LEU A 4 20.45 2.68 29.19
C LEU A 4 21.18 3.67 30.08
N ASN A 5 22.02 4.51 29.49
CA ASN A 5 22.67 5.64 30.16
C ASN A 5 21.63 6.41 30.99
N HIS A 6 21.64 6.20 32.31
CA HIS A 6 20.59 6.65 33.23
C HIS A 6 20.55 8.17 33.44
N HIS A 7 21.41 8.94 32.78
CA HIS A 7 21.57 10.37 33.02
C HIS A 7 20.72 11.28 32.11
N GLU A 8 20.21 10.82 30.97
CA GLU A 8 19.38 11.65 30.06
C GLU A 8 17.90 11.22 29.98
N PHE A 9 17.53 10.13 30.65
CA PHE A 9 16.15 9.64 30.60
C PHE A 9 15.23 10.47 31.50
N GLN A 10 14.09 10.93 30.95
CA GLN A 10 13.07 11.71 31.64
C GLN A 10 11.71 11.01 31.55
N ILE A 11 10.89 11.13 32.59
CA ILE A 11 9.48 10.73 32.56
C ILE A 11 8.61 11.98 32.38
N PHE A 12 7.48 11.86 31.71
CA PHE A 12 6.56 13.00 31.57
C PHE A 12 5.10 12.58 31.63
N THR A 13 4.25 13.53 31.98
CA THR A 13 2.79 13.44 31.87
C THR A 13 2.27 14.72 31.24
N THR A 14 1.11 14.66 30.62
CA THR A 14 0.51 15.82 29.96
C THR A 14 -0.90 16.02 30.49
N LEU A 15 -1.16 17.19 31.05
CA LEU A 15 -2.46 17.60 31.57
C LEU A 15 -3.00 18.81 30.79
N ARG A 16 -4.30 19.07 30.90
CA ARG A 16 -4.97 20.19 30.25
C ARG A 16 -5.34 21.25 31.27
N TYR A 17 -5.14 22.51 30.90
CA TYR A 17 -5.73 23.69 31.54
C TYR A 17 -6.81 24.26 30.61
N ASP A 18 -7.97 24.58 31.16
CA ASP A 18 -9.08 25.18 30.44
C ASP A 18 -9.95 25.97 31.42
N ARG A 19 -10.31 27.22 31.10
CA ARG A 19 -11.18 28.05 31.96
C ARG A 19 -12.56 27.44 32.17
N SER A 20 -13.02 26.63 31.21
CA SER A 20 -14.31 25.95 31.27
C SER A 20 -14.33 24.72 32.18
N CYS A 21 -13.16 24.15 32.50
CA CYS A 21 -13.08 23.10 33.51
C CYS A 21 -13.40 23.74 34.86
N SER A 22 -14.46 23.33 35.55
CA SER A 22 -14.73 23.82 36.90
C SER A 22 -13.61 23.40 37.84
N SER A 23 -13.25 24.27 38.80
CA SER A 23 -12.33 23.93 39.88
C SER A 23 -12.83 22.65 40.56
N VAL A 24 -11.91 21.71 40.79
CA VAL A 24 -12.16 20.70 41.81
C VAL A 24 -12.45 21.50 43.07
N GLU A 25 -13.60 21.29 43.71
CA GLU A 25 -13.83 21.75 45.08
C GLU A 25 -12.67 21.21 45.92
N SER A 26 -11.64 22.03 46.12
CA SER A 26 -10.72 21.84 47.20
C SER A 26 -11.48 22.30 48.44
N SER A 27 -11.86 21.31 49.24
CA SER A 27 -12.04 21.52 50.66
C SER A 27 -10.87 22.37 51.17
N ALA A 28 -11.19 23.59 51.60
CA ALA A 28 -10.37 24.51 52.37
C ALA A 28 -8.88 24.63 51.96
N ILE A 29 -8.52 25.71 51.26
CA ILE A 29 -7.40 26.62 51.58
C ILE A 29 -7.27 27.69 50.49
N SER A 30 -7.30 28.97 50.92
CA SER A 30 -6.75 30.16 50.25
C SER A 30 -7.43 30.70 48.96
N LYS A 31 -8.02 31.91 49.10
CA LYS A 31 -8.48 32.82 48.03
C LYS A 31 -7.30 33.34 47.18
N SER A 32 -6.70 32.50 46.36
CA SER A 32 -5.89 32.93 45.21
C SER A 32 -6.55 32.38 43.94
N ARG A 33 -6.41 33.07 42.79
CA ARG A 33 -7.04 32.71 41.50
C ARG A 33 -6.84 31.22 41.19
N SER A 34 -7.80 30.37 41.54
CA SER A 34 -7.70 28.92 41.38
C SER A 34 -7.64 28.61 39.90
N VAL A 35 -6.58 27.96 39.45
CA VAL A 35 -6.41 27.61 38.05
C VAL A 35 -7.13 26.29 37.79
N SER A 36 -8.02 26.29 36.79
CA SER A 36 -8.83 25.12 36.45
C SER A 36 -8.02 24.02 35.73
N LEU A 37 -7.57 23.02 36.50
CA LEU A 37 -6.75 21.92 36.00
C LEU A 37 -7.56 20.62 35.81
N TYR A 38 -7.26 19.91 34.73
CA TYR A 38 -7.86 18.61 34.44
C TYR A 38 -7.17 17.48 35.23
N LEU A 39 -7.85 16.97 36.27
CA LEU A 39 -7.44 15.85 37.14
C LEU A 39 -5.95 15.83 37.55
N PRO A 40 -5.45 16.91 38.17
CA PRO A 40 -4.01 17.06 38.39
C PRO A 40 -3.43 16.00 39.36
N LEU A 41 -4.21 15.54 40.35
CA LEU A 41 -3.78 14.47 41.27
C LEU A 41 -3.65 13.10 40.59
N TYR A 42 -4.43 12.81 39.54
CA TYR A 42 -4.25 11.58 38.75
C TYR A 42 -2.92 11.61 38.00
N HIS A 43 -2.60 12.74 37.36
CA HIS A 43 -1.34 12.94 36.66
C HIS A 43 -0.15 12.87 37.63
N GLN A 44 -0.29 13.43 38.83
CA GLN A 44 0.69 13.30 39.91
C GLN A 44 0.90 11.83 40.31
N ARG A 45 -0.19 11.08 40.56
CA ARG A 45 -0.09 9.65 40.93
C ARG A 45 0.60 8.81 39.86
N ARG A 46 0.35 9.08 38.57
CA ARG A 46 1.06 8.41 37.48
C ARG A 46 2.56 8.68 37.49
N LEU A 47 2.96 9.92 37.75
CA LEU A 47 4.36 10.27 37.92
C LEU A 47 4.96 9.62 39.17
N LEU A 48 4.22 9.54 40.28
CA LEU A 48 4.65 8.86 41.50
C LEU A 48 4.93 7.37 41.27
N GLU A 49 3.99 6.67 40.64
CA GLU A 49 4.18 5.24 40.35
C GLU A 49 5.34 5.01 39.37
N ALA A 50 5.54 5.90 38.40
CA ALA A 50 6.71 5.87 37.53
C ALA A 50 8.02 6.13 38.31
N CYS A 51 8.07 7.14 39.17
CA CYS A 51 9.24 7.43 40.03
C CYS A 51 9.56 6.26 40.96
N LYS A 52 8.54 5.63 41.57
CA LYS A 52 8.69 4.42 42.41
C LYS A 52 9.28 3.27 41.61
N TYR A 53 8.70 3.00 40.44
CA TYR A 53 9.14 1.91 39.56
C TYR A 53 10.61 2.07 39.15
N PHE A 54 11.06 3.28 38.87
CA PHE A 54 12.45 3.57 38.49
C PHE A 54 13.39 3.83 39.69
N GLY A 55 12.89 3.81 40.93
CA GLY A 55 13.70 4.06 42.14
C GLY A 55 14.22 5.51 42.25
N TRP A 56 13.53 6.49 41.69
CA TRP A 56 13.97 7.90 41.66
C TRP A 56 13.56 8.63 42.94
N LEU A 57 14.25 8.35 44.06
CA LEU A 57 13.89 8.87 45.38
C LEU A 57 13.80 10.41 45.43
N SER A 58 14.75 11.14 44.84
CA SER A 58 14.75 12.61 44.80
C SER A 58 13.57 13.20 44.02
N ALA A 59 13.21 12.57 42.90
CA ALA A 59 12.04 12.95 42.12
C ALA A 59 10.73 12.57 42.83
N LEU A 60 10.71 11.41 43.47
CA LEU A 60 9.57 10.90 44.22
C LEU A 60 9.16 11.85 45.34
N VAL A 61 10.11 12.32 46.16
CA VAL A 61 9.84 13.27 47.26
C VAL A 61 9.20 14.56 46.73
N LYS A 62 9.73 15.10 45.62
CA LYS A 62 9.23 16.34 45.02
C LYS A 62 7.87 16.19 44.36
N VAL A 63 7.61 15.05 43.71
CA VAL A 63 6.30 14.78 43.09
C VAL A 63 5.27 14.38 44.16
N GLN A 64 5.67 13.89 45.34
CA GLN A 64 4.74 13.41 46.38
C GLN A 64 4.08 14.53 47.18
N ASP A 65 4.72 15.70 47.28
CA ASP A 65 4.12 16.89 47.89
C ASP A 65 3.03 17.48 46.97
N SER A 66 1.78 17.04 47.16
CA SER A 66 0.64 17.52 46.37
C SER A 66 0.42 19.02 46.46
N GLY A 67 0.65 19.64 47.62
CA GLY A 67 0.46 21.08 47.77
C GLY A 67 1.43 21.86 46.89
N LYS A 68 2.71 21.51 46.97
CA LYS A 68 3.76 22.14 46.18
C LYS A 68 3.67 21.83 44.69
N PHE A 69 3.40 20.57 44.34
CA PHE A 69 3.26 20.13 42.95
C PHE A 69 2.15 20.89 42.21
N ILE A 70 0.98 21.04 42.84
CA ILE A 70 -0.12 21.82 42.27
C ILE A 70 0.24 23.30 42.19
N SER A 71 0.77 23.88 43.28
CA SER A 71 1.15 25.30 43.32
C SER A 71 2.16 25.69 42.23
N ASP A 72 3.13 24.82 41.93
CA ASP A 72 4.12 25.07 40.88
C ASP A 72 3.49 25.04 39.46
N ILE A 73 2.50 24.17 39.23
CA ILE A 73 1.72 24.15 37.98
C ILE A 73 0.87 25.42 37.85
N GLU A 74 0.20 25.83 38.92
CA GLU A 74 -0.62 27.05 38.94
C GLU A 74 0.23 28.29 38.69
N ARG A 75 1.41 28.38 39.32
CA ARG A 75 2.37 29.46 39.11
C ARG A 75 2.84 29.50 37.67
N PHE A 76 3.20 28.36 37.08
CA PHE A 76 3.60 28.27 35.67
C PHE A 76 2.49 28.79 34.75
N ILE A 77 1.25 28.34 34.92
CA ILE A 77 0.12 28.79 34.11
C ILE A 77 -0.14 30.29 34.31
N GLY A 78 -0.08 30.78 35.54
CA GLY A 78 -0.21 32.20 35.85
C GLY A 78 0.85 33.06 35.14
N THR A 79 2.11 32.62 35.10
CA THR A 79 3.18 33.32 34.39
C THR A 79 3.01 33.29 32.87
N GLN A 80 2.51 32.19 32.30
CA GLN A 80 2.21 32.10 30.88
C GLN A 80 1.04 33.03 30.50
N ILE A 81 -0.04 33.05 31.29
CA ILE A 81 -1.18 33.96 31.11
C ILE A 81 -0.74 35.43 31.20
N ALA A 82 0.17 35.76 32.11
CA ALA A 82 0.65 37.13 32.29
C ALA A 82 1.53 37.65 31.14
N LYS A 83 2.19 36.77 30.37
CA LYS A 83 3.09 37.15 29.27
C LYS A 83 2.37 37.56 27.97
N ASP A 84 1.23 36.93 27.65
CA ASP A 84 0.52 37.13 26.37
C ASP A 84 -0.76 37.98 26.48
N HIS A 85 -1.08 38.52 27.67
CA HIS A 85 -2.26 39.33 28.02
C HIS A 85 -3.67 38.77 27.67
N ASP A 86 -3.83 37.77 26.79
CA ASP A 86 -5.12 37.12 26.49
C ASP A 86 -4.98 35.64 26.10
N ILE A 87 -4.60 34.78 27.05
CA ILE A 87 -4.80 33.33 26.88
C ILE A 87 -6.25 33.01 27.29
N SER A 88 -7.20 33.39 26.43
CA SER A 88 -8.59 32.91 26.41
C SER A 88 -8.69 31.46 25.90
N SER A 89 -7.62 30.96 25.26
CA SER A 89 -7.55 29.61 24.69
C SER A 89 -7.00 28.56 25.68
N PRO A 90 -7.47 27.31 25.64
CA PRO A 90 -6.96 26.26 26.54
C PRO A 90 -5.51 25.88 26.29
N LEU A 91 -4.83 25.41 27.35
CA LEU A 91 -3.41 25.02 27.29
C LEU A 91 -3.25 23.52 27.54
N ARG A 92 -2.32 22.91 26.79
CA ARG A 92 -1.77 21.59 27.10
C ARG A 92 -0.47 21.80 27.87
N VAL A 93 -0.44 21.36 29.11
CA VAL A 93 0.70 21.47 30.03
C VAL A 93 1.40 20.11 30.09
N LYS A 94 2.64 20.06 29.61
CA LYS A 94 3.51 18.89 29.72
C LYS A 94 4.41 19.08 30.95
N ILE A 95 4.37 18.11 31.85
CA ILE A 95 5.20 18.07 33.06
C ILE A 95 6.27 17.01 32.83
N ILE A 96 7.53 17.41 32.87
CA ILE A 96 8.70 16.56 32.65
C ILE A 96 9.42 16.44 33.99
N VAL A 97 9.69 15.21 34.42
CA VAL A 97 10.42 14.90 35.66
C VAL A 97 11.69 14.14 35.29
N SER A 98 12.82 14.65 35.75
CA SER A 98 14.13 14.02 35.56
C SER A 98 14.54 13.23 36.80
N LYS A 99 15.54 12.36 36.67
CA LYS A 99 16.07 11.51 37.76
C LYS A 99 16.57 12.30 38.97
N ASP A 100 17.16 13.47 38.75
CA ASP A 100 17.66 14.38 39.80
C ASP A 100 16.52 15.10 40.57
N GLY A 101 15.26 14.89 40.15
CA GLY A 101 14.09 15.55 40.70
C GLY A 101 13.91 16.98 40.17
N SER A 102 14.57 17.38 39.09
CA SER A 102 14.16 18.59 38.36
C SER A 102 12.79 18.35 37.71
N ILE A 103 11.91 19.35 37.81
CA ILE A 103 10.58 19.34 37.19
C ILE A 103 10.49 20.53 36.25
N VAL A 104 10.22 20.27 34.98
CA VAL A 104 10.07 21.27 33.92
C VAL A 104 8.65 21.25 33.38
N PHE A 105 8.08 22.45 33.19
CA PHE A 105 6.73 22.64 32.65
C PHE A 105 6.81 23.28 31.26
N GLU A 106 6.18 22.66 30.27
CA GLU A 106 6.01 23.21 28.92
C GLU A 106 4.51 23.43 28.65
N GLY A 107 4.14 24.61 28.14
CA GLY A 107 2.77 24.96 27.79
C GLY A 107 2.64 25.15 26.28
N LYS A 108 1.64 24.50 25.66
CA LYS A 108 1.29 24.72 24.25
C LYS A 108 -0.20 25.00 24.11
N PRO A 109 -0.62 26.02 23.33
CA PRO A 109 -2.03 26.23 23.01
C PRO A 109 -2.68 24.98 22.41
N THR A 110 -3.92 24.69 22.80
CA THR A 110 -4.68 23.56 22.29
C THR A 110 -6.12 24.00 22.01
N ALA A 111 -6.76 23.35 21.03
CA ALA A 111 -8.14 23.68 20.68
C ALA A 111 -9.09 23.60 21.90
N PRO A 112 -10.10 24.48 21.99
CA PRO A 112 -11.18 24.35 22.96
C PRO A 112 -11.89 23.02 22.78
N VAL A 113 -12.11 22.34 23.90
CA VAL A 113 -12.87 21.09 23.97
C VAL A 113 -14.10 21.41 24.78
N GLN A 114 -15.27 21.01 24.29
CA GLN A 114 -16.47 21.16 25.07
C GLN A 114 -16.35 20.26 26.31
N VAL A 115 -16.48 20.83 27.51
CA VAL A 115 -16.30 20.09 28.78
C VAL A 115 -17.22 18.87 28.84
N ARG A 116 -18.42 18.97 28.24
CA ARG A 116 -19.37 17.85 28.06
C ARG A 116 -18.78 16.61 27.36
N ASN A 117 -17.72 16.78 26.55
CA ASN A 117 -17.02 15.68 25.88
C ASN A 117 -15.97 15.04 26.80
N LEU A 118 -15.44 15.79 27.76
CA LEU A 118 -14.45 15.30 28.72
C LEU A 118 -15.10 14.72 29.97
N TYR A 119 -16.28 15.21 30.33
CA TYR A 119 -17.09 14.76 31.44
C TYR A 119 -18.55 14.85 31.01
N PRO A 120 -19.30 13.74 30.92
CA PRO A 120 -20.73 13.84 30.66
C PRO A 120 -21.36 14.73 31.73
N PRO A 121 -22.26 15.68 31.39
CA PRO A 121 -23.07 16.35 32.40
C PRO A 121 -23.70 15.26 33.27
N SER A 122 -23.64 15.44 34.59
CA SER A 122 -23.86 14.40 35.62
C SER A 122 -24.69 13.22 35.12
N LEU A 123 -24.19 11.99 35.26
CA LEU A 123 -24.87 10.81 34.74
C LEU A 123 -26.36 10.76 35.14
N SER A 124 -26.73 11.27 36.32
CA SER A 124 -28.12 11.46 36.77
C SER A 124 -29.02 12.26 35.81
N ASN A 125 -28.51 13.32 35.17
CA ASN A 125 -29.25 14.18 34.24
C ASN A 125 -29.44 13.57 32.85
N LEU A 126 -28.64 12.54 32.50
CA LEU A 126 -28.71 11.89 31.19
C LEU A 126 -30.01 11.09 30.99
N LEU A 127 -30.68 10.67 32.07
CA LEU A 127 -31.98 10.01 31.98
C LEU A 127 -33.13 10.95 31.63
N GLY A 128 -33.11 12.19 32.16
CA GLY A 128 -34.12 13.21 31.81
C GLY A 128 -34.00 13.70 30.36
N THR A 129 -32.83 13.52 29.74
CA THR A 129 -32.53 13.91 28.36
C THR A 129 -32.57 12.76 27.37
N ALA A 130 -32.61 11.49 27.82
CA ALA A 130 -32.70 10.30 26.97
C ALA A 130 -33.94 10.27 26.03
N LEU A 131 -34.96 11.09 26.32
CA LEU A 131 -36.14 11.27 25.45
C LEU A 131 -35.91 12.18 24.24
N ARG A 132 -34.75 12.84 24.10
CA ARG A 132 -34.41 13.67 22.94
C ARG A 132 -33.05 13.22 22.38
N ALA A 133 -33.09 12.20 21.54
CA ALA A 133 -31.95 11.72 20.78
C ALA A 133 -31.55 12.74 19.70
N ASP A 134 -30.91 13.83 20.11
CA ASP A 134 -30.21 14.72 19.20
C ASP A 134 -28.73 14.33 19.14
N SER A 135 -28.14 14.46 17.95
CA SER A 135 -26.87 13.86 17.49
C SER A 135 -25.59 14.17 18.30
N ASP A 136 -25.70 14.91 19.40
CA ASP A 136 -24.62 15.35 20.30
C ASP A 136 -24.61 14.61 21.66
N THR A 137 -25.53 13.67 21.91
CA THR A 137 -25.67 12.98 23.21
C THR A 137 -24.86 11.67 23.29
N HIS A 138 -24.18 11.43 24.42
CA HIS A 138 -23.29 10.27 24.68
C HIS A 138 -24.04 8.95 24.97
N ILE A 139 -25.34 8.90 24.63
CA ILE A 139 -26.23 7.78 24.93
C ILE A 139 -26.35 6.93 23.66
N TYR A 140 -26.07 5.64 23.80
CA TYR A 140 -26.11 4.67 22.72
C TYR A 140 -27.15 3.61 23.02
N VAL A 141 -27.82 3.14 21.97
CA VAL A 141 -28.65 1.93 22.00
C VAL A 141 -27.72 0.73 21.84
N LEU A 142 -27.74 -0.17 22.81
CA LEU A 142 -26.94 -1.39 22.81
C LEU A 142 -27.50 -2.41 21.80
N HIS A 143 -26.58 -3.01 21.05
CA HIS A 143 -26.84 -4.19 20.25
C HIS A 143 -25.99 -5.34 20.78
N VAL A 144 -26.59 -6.48 21.08
CA VAL A 144 -25.92 -7.58 21.79
C VAL A 144 -25.54 -8.71 20.82
N SER A 145 -24.24 -8.90 20.61
CA SER A 145 -23.70 -10.15 20.02
C SER A 145 -23.58 -11.20 21.12
N ARG A 146 -23.93 -12.46 20.80
CA ARG A 146 -23.81 -13.59 21.73
C ARG A 146 -22.57 -14.46 21.48
N GLN A 147 -21.75 -14.11 20.49
CA GLN A 147 -20.54 -14.85 20.19
C GLN A 147 -19.46 -14.56 21.24
N LYS A 148 -19.01 -15.61 21.95
CA LYS A 148 -17.90 -15.49 22.89
C LYS A 148 -16.61 -15.22 22.13
N ILE A 149 -15.87 -14.20 22.56
CA ILE A 149 -14.54 -13.89 22.05
C ILE A 149 -13.49 -14.20 23.13
N HIS A 150 -12.35 -14.72 22.70
CA HIS A 150 -11.27 -15.04 23.61
C HIS A 150 -10.52 -13.75 23.99
N PRO A 151 -10.38 -13.43 25.30
CA PRO A 151 -9.64 -12.25 25.70
C PRO A 151 -8.18 -12.41 25.33
N PHE A 152 -7.65 -11.40 24.65
CA PHE A 152 -6.25 -11.37 24.27
C PHE A 152 -5.37 -11.13 25.52
N PRO A 153 -4.13 -11.65 25.59
CA PRO A 153 -3.21 -11.40 26.71
C PRO A 153 -2.92 -9.92 27.00
N HIS A 154 -3.28 -9.01 26.08
CA HIS A 154 -3.04 -7.58 26.15
C HIS A 154 -4.30 -6.73 26.33
N THR A 155 -5.46 -7.32 26.66
CA THR A 155 -6.71 -6.57 26.92
C THR A 155 -6.58 -5.51 28.02
N ARG A 156 -5.65 -5.69 28.96
CA ARG A 156 -5.32 -4.70 30.01
C ARG A 156 -4.58 -3.48 29.48
N ILE A 157 -4.15 -3.49 28.22
CA ILE A 157 -3.50 -2.38 27.52
C ILE A 157 -4.49 -1.89 26.44
N LYS A 158 -4.44 -0.61 26.08
CA LYS A 158 -5.32 0.02 25.09
C LYS A 158 -5.08 -0.49 23.66
N THR A 159 -5.24 -1.79 23.45
CA THR A 159 -4.98 -2.51 22.20
C THR A 159 -5.85 -3.77 22.14
N THR A 160 -7.00 -3.65 21.51
CA THR A 160 -7.85 -4.76 21.08
C THR A 160 -7.84 -4.80 19.56
N TYR A 161 -7.71 -5.99 18.96
CA TYR A 161 -7.49 -6.14 17.53
C TYR A 161 -8.71 -5.64 16.74
N ARG A 162 -8.48 -4.75 15.75
CA ARG A 162 -9.56 -4.05 15.03
C ARG A 162 -10.55 -5.01 14.36
N ARG A 163 -10.10 -6.21 13.99
CA ARG A 163 -10.92 -7.30 13.45
C ARG A 163 -12.07 -7.70 14.39
N HIS A 164 -11.87 -7.73 15.71
CA HIS A 164 -12.92 -8.14 16.65
C HIS A 164 -14.08 -7.13 16.68
N TYR A 165 -13.77 -5.84 16.56
CA TYR A 165 -14.78 -4.79 16.40
C TYR A 165 -15.60 -4.96 15.12
N SER A 166 -14.91 -5.21 13.99
CA SER A 166 -15.56 -5.38 12.70
C SER A 166 -16.41 -6.65 12.63
N LEU A 167 -15.98 -7.74 13.27
CA LEU A 167 -16.75 -8.99 13.35
C LEU A 167 -18.01 -8.80 14.19
N ALA A 168 -17.87 -8.25 15.40
CA ALA A 168 -19.02 -8.01 16.28
C ALA A 168 -20.06 -7.07 15.64
N GLN A 169 -19.63 -6.01 14.95
CA GLN A 169 -20.53 -5.10 14.23
C GLN A 169 -21.28 -5.78 13.07
N LYS A 170 -20.58 -6.62 12.29
CA LYS A 170 -21.18 -7.37 11.19
C LYS A 170 -22.22 -8.37 11.68
N GLU A 171 -21.97 -9.04 12.80
CA GLU A 171 -22.86 -10.06 13.36
C GLU A 171 -24.19 -9.48 13.82
N VAL A 172 -24.18 -8.35 14.52
CA VAL A 172 -25.42 -7.68 14.97
C VAL A 172 -26.11 -6.86 13.85
N GLY A 173 -25.70 -7.05 12.59
CA GLY A 173 -26.33 -6.41 11.44
C GLY A 173 -26.07 -4.91 11.30
N ILE A 174 -25.05 -4.36 11.97
CA ILE A 174 -24.67 -2.94 11.81
C ILE A 174 -23.88 -2.81 10.50
N LEU A 175 -24.61 -2.57 9.41
CA LEU A 175 -24.08 -2.28 8.08
C LEU A 175 -23.60 -0.81 8.01
N HIS A 176 -22.62 -0.54 7.14
CA HIS A 176 -21.64 0.56 7.15
C HIS A 176 -22.09 2.03 7.28
N GLU A 177 -23.36 2.32 7.54
CA GLU A 177 -23.93 3.67 7.53
C GLU A 177 -23.85 4.43 8.86
N LEU A 178 -23.78 3.73 9.99
CA LEU A 178 -23.57 4.40 11.29
C LEU A 178 -22.08 4.37 11.66
N LYS A 179 -21.43 5.53 11.72
CA LYS A 179 -20.09 5.71 12.33
C LYS A 179 -20.13 5.47 13.85
N ARG A 180 -20.60 4.30 14.30
CA ARG A 180 -20.47 3.84 15.69
C ARG A 180 -19.08 3.21 15.82
N ASN A 181 -18.14 3.97 16.38
CA ASN A 181 -16.75 3.53 16.55
C ASN A 181 -16.54 2.73 17.85
N GLU A 182 -17.60 2.55 18.64
CA GLU A 182 -17.55 1.97 19.98
C GLU A 182 -18.22 0.60 19.96
N VAL A 183 -17.51 -0.43 20.40
CA VAL A 183 -18.03 -1.80 20.59
C VAL A 183 -17.53 -2.28 21.94
N LEU A 184 -18.41 -2.95 22.66
CA LEU A 184 -18.11 -3.60 23.93
C LEU A 184 -17.82 -5.07 23.69
N LEU A 185 -16.81 -5.56 24.38
CA LEU A 185 -16.29 -6.91 24.23
C LEU A 185 -16.56 -7.67 25.53
N THR A 186 -16.59 -8.99 25.49
CA THR A 186 -16.74 -9.82 26.69
C THR A 186 -15.50 -10.69 26.88
N ASN A 187 -15.15 -11.00 28.12
CA ASN A 187 -14.07 -11.93 28.43
C ASN A 187 -14.57 -13.39 28.44
N TYR A 188 -13.67 -14.35 28.67
CA TYR A 188 -14.04 -15.79 28.67
C TYR A 188 -15.02 -16.16 29.79
N CYS A 189 -15.11 -15.36 30.86
CA CYS A 189 -16.07 -15.51 31.95
C CYS A 189 -17.45 -14.93 31.62
N GLY A 190 -17.64 -14.31 30.44
CA GLY A 190 -18.88 -13.64 30.06
C GLY A 190 -19.04 -12.23 30.64
N GLU A 191 -17.99 -11.67 31.27
CA GLU A 191 -18.05 -10.31 31.82
C GLU A 191 -17.79 -9.28 30.71
N VAL A 192 -18.55 -8.19 30.72
CA VAL A 192 -18.40 -7.07 29.78
C VAL A 192 -17.16 -6.26 30.11
N MET A 193 -16.38 -5.99 29.07
CA MET A 193 -15.16 -5.20 29.06
C MET A 193 -15.44 -3.81 28.45
N GLU A 194 -14.66 -2.80 28.86
CA GLU A 194 -14.67 -1.48 28.21
C GLU A 194 -14.18 -1.55 26.74
N GLY A 195 -14.65 -0.62 25.90
CA GLY A 195 -14.33 -0.57 24.46
C GLY A 195 -12.98 0.08 24.13
N SER A 196 -12.65 0.16 22.84
CA SER A 196 -11.31 0.55 22.32
C SER A 196 -10.76 1.88 22.83
N TYR A 197 -11.63 2.85 23.17
CA TYR A 197 -11.20 4.17 23.64
C TYR A 197 -12.01 4.77 24.79
N SER A 198 -13.00 4.06 25.35
CA SER A 198 -14.09 4.70 26.10
C SER A 198 -14.57 3.91 27.32
N SER A 199 -14.88 4.63 28.40
CA SER A 199 -15.51 4.08 29.61
C SER A 199 -17.01 3.96 29.41
N VAL A 200 -17.59 2.87 29.91
CA VAL A 200 -19.01 2.58 29.74
C VAL A 200 -19.74 2.58 31.07
N TYR A 201 -20.94 3.14 31.03
CA TYR A 201 -21.86 3.22 32.15
C TYR A 201 -23.21 2.66 31.71
N PHE A 202 -23.73 1.71 32.49
CA PHE A 202 -25.05 1.12 32.35
C PHE A 202 -25.95 1.67 33.45
N PHE A 203 -27.22 1.96 33.16
CA PHE A 203 -28.16 2.38 34.19
C PHE A 203 -28.90 1.17 34.75
N ARG A 204 -28.63 0.81 36.00
CA ARG A 204 -29.15 -0.41 36.66
C ARG A 204 -29.67 -0.07 38.05
N HIS A 205 -30.87 -0.56 38.37
CA HIS A 205 -31.47 -0.42 39.71
C HIS A 205 -31.47 1.03 40.24
N GLY A 206 -31.74 2.02 39.38
CA GLY A 206 -31.78 3.43 39.77
C GLY A 206 -30.42 4.13 39.86
N GLN A 207 -29.33 3.47 39.47
CA GLN A 207 -27.96 3.97 39.62
C GLN A 207 -27.10 3.66 38.37
N TRP A 208 -26.09 4.49 38.10
CA TRP A 208 -25.11 4.19 37.06
C TRP A 208 -24.03 3.21 37.55
N VAL A 209 -23.75 2.22 36.73
CA VAL A 209 -22.80 1.14 37.01
C VAL A 209 -21.76 1.08 35.90
N THR A 210 -20.48 0.98 36.26
CA THR A 210 -19.37 0.76 35.32
C THR A 210 -18.64 -0.56 35.62
N PRO A 211 -18.19 -1.33 34.61
CA PRO A 211 -17.46 -2.57 34.85
C PRO A 211 -16.15 -2.33 35.65
N PRO A 212 -15.77 -3.25 36.55
CA PRO A 212 -14.54 -3.12 37.33
C PRO A 212 -13.29 -3.37 36.46
N LEU A 213 -12.11 -2.92 36.91
CA LEU A 213 -10.85 -3.10 36.17
C LEU A 213 -10.47 -4.58 35.97
N GLU A 214 -10.87 -5.45 36.91
CA GLU A 214 -10.63 -6.90 36.83
C GLU A 214 -11.33 -7.56 35.64
N SER A 215 -12.45 -7.00 35.17
CA SER A 215 -13.12 -7.42 33.94
C SER A 215 -12.37 -6.95 32.67
N GLY A 216 -11.22 -6.28 32.82
CA GLY A 216 -10.33 -5.85 31.75
C GLY A 216 -10.59 -4.44 31.21
N GLY A 217 -11.26 -3.60 32.00
CA GLY A 217 -11.39 -2.16 31.75
C GLY A 217 -10.08 -1.39 31.95
N GLN A 218 -10.04 -0.14 31.48
CA GLN A 218 -8.91 0.76 31.61
C GLN A 218 -9.10 1.70 32.81
N ASP A 219 -8.03 2.02 33.54
CA ASP A 219 -8.05 3.04 34.61
C ASP A 219 -8.00 4.47 34.02
N GLY A 220 -9.05 4.79 33.28
CA GLY A 220 -9.21 6.02 32.50
C GLY A 220 -9.60 7.22 33.34
N THR A 221 -9.26 8.41 32.83
CA THR A 221 -9.45 9.71 33.50
C THR A 221 -10.94 10.04 33.73
N THR A 222 -11.81 9.74 32.76
CA THR A 222 -13.28 9.90 32.84
C THR A 222 -13.92 8.99 33.89
N ARG A 223 -13.56 7.70 33.87
CA ARG A 223 -14.01 6.68 34.82
C ARG A 223 -13.69 7.07 36.25
N LYS A 224 -12.43 7.42 36.49
CA LYS A 224 -11.94 7.80 37.82
C LYS A 224 -12.67 9.04 38.36
N TRP A 225 -12.87 10.05 37.51
CA TRP A 225 -13.64 11.24 37.87
C TRP A 225 -15.08 10.91 38.30
N ALA A 226 -15.76 10.00 37.58
CA ALA A 226 -17.14 9.62 37.88
C ALA A 226 -17.26 8.83 39.19
N LEU A 227 -16.30 7.92 39.46
CA LEU A 227 -16.24 7.14 40.70
C LEU A 227 -15.92 8.03 41.92
N GLU A 228 -14.94 8.94 41.81
CA GLU A 228 -14.56 9.86 42.91
C GLU A 228 -15.73 10.76 43.34
N ARG A 229 -16.61 11.13 42.40
CA ARG A 229 -17.80 11.95 42.66
C ARG A 229 -19.05 11.14 43.03
N ARG A 230 -18.92 9.81 43.16
CA ARG A 230 -20.04 8.89 43.44
C ARG A 230 -21.19 9.01 42.42
N LEU A 231 -20.87 9.39 41.17
CA LEU A 231 -21.85 9.47 40.08
C LEU A 231 -22.16 8.09 39.48
N CYS A 232 -21.31 7.11 39.74
CA CYS A 232 -21.50 5.71 39.40
C CYS A 232 -20.80 4.82 40.44
N VAL A 233 -21.06 3.51 40.39
CA VAL A 233 -20.34 2.50 41.17
C VAL A 233 -19.72 1.45 40.26
N GLU A 234 -18.70 0.75 40.76
CA GLU A 234 -18.17 -0.44 40.10
C GLU A 234 -19.05 -1.65 40.42
N SER A 235 -19.51 -2.36 39.39
CA SER A 235 -20.12 -3.68 39.53
C SER A 235 -19.96 -4.48 38.25
N LYS A 236 -19.90 -5.81 38.37
CA LYS A 236 -19.77 -6.71 37.22
C LYS A 236 -21.02 -6.64 36.35
N VAL A 237 -20.81 -6.49 35.04
CA VAL A 237 -21.89 -6.55 34.05
C VAL A 237 -21.65 -7.80 33.21
N MET A 238 -22.60 -8.73 33.26
CA MET A 238 -22.50 -10.01 32.54
C MET A 238 -23.18 -9.90 31.18
N ILE A 239 -22.68 -10.60 30.17
CA ILE A 239 -23.30 -10.64 28.83
C ILE A 239 -24.76 -11.09 28.88
N GLU A 240 -25.07 -12.03 29.78
CA GLU A 240 -26.43 -12.54 29.99
C GLU A 240 -27.36 -11.49 30.62
N SER A 241 -26.80 -10.47 31.27
CA SER A 241 -27.56 -9.37 31.89
C SER A 241 -27.82 -8.19 30.93
N LEU A 242 -27.29 -8.24 29.70
CA LEU A 242 -27.51 -7.23 28.69
C LEU A 242 -28.80 -7.48 27.93
N VAL A 243 -29.54 -6.40 27.64
CA VAL A 243 -30.78 -6.44 26.86
C VAL A 243 -30.56 -5.65 25.58
N ASP A 244 -30.92 -6.24 24.44
CA ASP A 244 -30.89 -5.53 23.16
C ASP A 244 -31.84 -4.32 23.20
N GLY A 245 -31.38 -3.15 22.75
CA GLY A 245 -32.15 -1.91 22.86
C GLY A 245 -31.93 -1.11 24.14
N GLU A 246 -31.18 -1.64 25.13
CA GLU A 246 -30.87 -0.91 26.35
C GLU A 246 -30.01 0.33 26.09
N HIS A 247 -30.29 1.41 26.82
CA HIS A 247 -29.48 2.61 26.79
C HIS A 247 -28.20 2.46 27.64
N CYS A 248 -27.04 2.66 27.01
CA CYS A 248 -25.77 2.82 27.72
C CYS A 248 -25.13 4.17 27.43
N CYS A 249 -24.34 4.66 28.36
CA CYS A 249 -23.50 5.85 28.16
C CYS A 249 -22.06 5.43 27.90
N ILE A 250 -21.46 5.96 26.83
CA ILE A 250 -20.06 5.72 26.49
C ILE A 250 -19.32 7.07 26.48
N SER A 251 -18.30 7.19 27.33
CA SER A 251 -17.52 8.43 27.48
C SER A 251 -16.06 8.21 27.11
N ASN A 252 -15.49 9.13 26.32
CA ASN A 252 -14.10 9.11 25.90
C ASN A 252 -13.45 10.48 26.13
N GLY A 253 -12.29 10.50 26.79
CA GLY A 253 -11.51 11.75 26.96
C GLY A 253 -10.90 12.33 25.67
N LYS A 254 -11.11 11.72 24.50
CA LYS A 254 -10.64 12.20 23.18
C LYS A 254 -11.81 12.36 22.19
N LYS A 255 -12.50 13.51 22.18
CA LYS A 255 -13.16 14.03 20.96
C LYS A 255 -13.33 15.57 20.96
N SER A 256 -12.69 16.24 20.00
CA SER A 256 -13.31 17.12 18.97
C SER A 256 -12.24 17.47 17.91
N PRO A 257 -12.57 17.66 16.60
CA PRO A 257 -13.55 18.64 16.13
C PRO A 257 -14.60 18.09 15.14
N SER A 258 -15.82 18.61 15.22
CA SER A 258 -16.68 18.83 14.07
C SER A 258 -16.99 20.32 13.98
N ILE A 259 -16.34 21.01 13.04
CA ILE A 259 -16.73 22.33 12.56
C ILE A 259 -17.58 22.10 11.31
N ARG A 260 -18.85 22.49 11.36
CA ARG A 260 -19.69 22.75 10.17
C ARG A 260 -20.52 24.00 10.46
N HIS A 261 -20.02 25.16 10.03
CA HIS A 261 -20.67 25.96 9.00
C HIS A 261 -19.84 27.22 8.72
N ILE A 262 -19.41 27.35 7.47
CA ILE A 262 -19.13 28.64 6.84
C ILE A 262 -20.50 29.27 6.59
N GLN A 263 -20.72 30.47 7.12
CA GLN A 263 -21.60 31.43 6.47
C GLN A 263 -21.06 32.85 6.68
N ASN A 264 -20.73 33.44 5.52
CA ASN A 264 -20.80 34.85 5.14
C ASN A 264 -19.79 35.86 5.73
N ASN A 265 -18.94 36.34 4.81
CA ASN A 265 -18.52 37.74 4.53
C ASN A 265 -18.25 38.64 5.76
N SER A 266 -17.09 39.27 5.96
CA SER A 266 -16.44 40.19 5.00
C SER A 266 -15.14 40.78 5.60
N ILE A 267 -14.10 40.87 4.73
CA ILE A 267 -13.00 41.85 4.60
C ILE A 267 -12.65 42.79 5.78
N SER A 268 -11.39 42.76 6.26
CA SER A 268 -10.45 43.92 6.19
C SER A 268 -9.06 43.68 6.82
N TRP A 269 -8.04 43.80 5.96
CA TRP A 269 -6.73 44.46 6.09
C TRP A 269 -5.72 44.23 7.24
N LEU A 270 -4.52 43.81 6.80
CA LEU A 270 -3.14 44.24 7.13
C LEU A 270 -2.58 44.13 8.56
N SER A 271 -1.51 43.34 8.69
CA SER A 271 -0.10 43.80 8.79
C SER A 271 0.74 42.91 9.73
N GLY A 272 2.02 42.73 9.40
CA GLY A 272 3.03 42.40 10.41
C GLY A 272 3.65 41.01 10.31
N MET A 273 4.79 40.94 9.62
CA MET A 273 5.77 39.86 9.66
C MET A 273 6.16 39.48 11.10
N SER A 274 6.38 38.18 11.38
CA SER A 274 7.67 37.68 11.87
C SER A 274 7.70 36.16 12.07
N ARG A 275 8.84 35.58 11.71
CA ARG A 275 9.22 34.16 11.73
C ARG A 275 9.16 33.57 13.14
N LEU A 276 8.60 32.36 13.30
CA LEU A 276 9.05 31.42 14.35
C LEU A 276 8.99 29.95 13.87
N VAL A 277 10.10 29.27 14.14
CA VAL A 277 10.56 27.90 13.87
C VAL A 277 9.54 26.79 14.20
N PRO A 278 9.41 25.69 13.41
CA PRO A 278 8.67 24.52 13.85
C PRO A 278 9.54 23.61 14.73
N THR A 279 9.17 23.47 16.00
CA THR A 279 9.77 22.54 16.95
C THR A 279 9.18 21.14 16.78
N ASN A 280 10.02 20.22 16.31
CA ASN A 280 9.85 18.77 16.42
C ASN A 280 9.65 18.35 17.88
N GLN A 281 8.60 17.57 18.18
CA GLN A 281 8.59 16.71 19.37
C GLN A 281 7.99 15.34 19.01
N ARG A 282 8.88 14.35 18.90
CA ARG A 282 8.62 12.90 18.86
C ARG A 282 8.26 12.43 20.28
N TYR A 283 7.31 11.51 20.42
CA TYR A 283 7.08 10.77 21.67
C TYR A 283 7.43 9.30 21.45
N ILE A 284 8.36 8.79 22.25
CA ILE A 284 8.73 7.37 22.37
C ILE A 284 8.07 6.83 23.66
N SER A 285 7.42 5.66 23.60
CA SER A 285 7.15 4.84 24.78
C SER A 285 7.90 3.51 24.65
N LEU A 286 8.74 3.21 25.64
CA LEU A 286 9.57 2.01 25.76
C LEU A 286 8.79 0.70 25.54
N MET A 287 9.38 -0.24 24.78
CA MET A 287 9.12 -1.69 24.89
C MET A 287 10.48 -2.43 24.99
N ARG A 288 10.52 -3.39 25.92
CA ARG A 288 11.68 -4.18 26.35
C ARG A 288 11.96 -5.36 25.39
N LYS A 289 13.24 -5.65 25.10
CA LYS A 289 13.80 -6.74 24.26
C LYS A 289 13.69 -8.17 24.85
N ASN A 290 13.48 -9.14 23.95
CA ASN A 290 13.79 -10.58 23.98
C ASN A 290 12.84 -11.57 24.69
N PHE A 291 11.93 -12.16 23.90
CA PHE A 291 11.67 -13.61 23.78
C PHE A 291 11.17 -13.89 22.34
N ALA A 292 11.62 -14.99 21.74
CA ALA A 292 11.26 -15.43 20.39
C ALA A 292 10.75 -16.89 20.43
N GLN A 293 9.63 -17.15 19.73
CA GLN A 293 9.22 -18.37 18.98
C GLN A 293 7.73 -18.18 18.57
N VAL A 294 7.41 -17.80 17.32
CA VAL A 294 7.15 -18.58 16.07
C VAL A 294 5.78 -19.29 16.02
N ASP A 295 4.93 -18.75 15.13
CA ASP A 295 3.75 -19.27 14.39
C ASP A 295 2.57 -19.92 15.15
N LEU A 296 1.29 -19.66 14.82
CA LEU A 296 0.64 -19.42 13.53
C LEU A 296 -0.38 -18.26 13.59
N ASP A 297 -0.76 -17.75 12.43
CA ASP A 297 -1.82 -16.76 12.15
C ASP A 297 -1.47 -15.26 12.21
N ARG A 298 -1.08 -14.76 11.02
CA ARG A 298 -1.06 -13.36 10.60
C ARG A 298 -1.95 -13.22 9.34
N PRO A 299 -2.24 -12.01 8.81
CA PRO A 299 -1.78 -10.67 9.22
C PRO A 299 -2.88 -9.56 9.16
N ALA A 300 -2.56 -8.34 9.62
CA ALA A 300 -2.40 -7.15 8.73
C ALA A 300 -2.68 -5.76 9.39
N HIS A 301 -1.60 -4.95 9.40
CA HIS A 301 -1.45 -3.52 9.07
C HIS A 301 -2.08 -2.34 9.87
N PRO A 302 -1.23 -1.35 10.27
CA PRO A 302 -1.59 0.07 10.50
C PRO A 302 -1.78 0.85 9.19
N GLN A 303 -2.45 1.99 9.35
CA GLN A 303 -3.19 2.76 8.35
C GLN A 303 -2.34 3.65 7.43
N GLU A 304 -2.70 3.58 6.15
CA GLU A 304 -2.45 4.56 5.09
C GLU A 304 -3.02 5.95 5.43
N THR A 305 -2.22 6.98 5.22
CA THR A 305 -2.65 8.33 4.83
C THR A 305 -3.25 8.28 3.43
N THR A 306 -4.57 8.40 3.31
CA THR A 306 -5.26 8.52 2.02
C THR A 306 -5.31 9.98 1.56
N LEU A 307 -4.58 10.27 0.49
CA LEU A 307 -4.63 11.52 -0.31
C LEU A 307 -5.78 11.53 -1.34
N PHE A 308 -6.70 10.56 -1.28
CA PHE A 308 -7.95 10.53 -2.05
C PHE A 308 -9.04 9.86 -1.19
N PRO A 309 -10.25 10.46 -1.05
CA PRO A 309 -11.32 9.85 -0.26
C PRO A 309 -11.86 8.60 -0.98
N ARG A 310 -12.03 7.48 -0.25
CA ARG A 310 -12.77 6.30 -0.73
C ARG A 310 -14.26 6.42 -0.34
N PRO A 311 -15.23 6.18 -1.25
CA PRO A 311 -16.66 6.13 -0.93
C PRO A 311 -17.02 4.89 -0.12
N LYS A 312 -18.12 4.96 0.64
CA LYS A 312 -18.43 4.06 1.77
C LYS A 312 -19.52 3.01 1.55
N ASN A 313 -20.23 2.98 0.43
CA ASN A 313 -21.18 1.93 0.06
C ASN A 313 -21.14 1.69 -1.46
N LEU A 314 -21.60 0.53 -1.89
CA LEU A 314 -21.62 0.08 -3.30
C LEU A 314 -22.62 0.86 -4.18
N GLU A 315 -23.51 1.65 -3.57
CA GLU A 315 -24.53 2.48 -4.25
C GLU A 315 -24.25 4.00 -4.21
N ASP A 316 -23.25 4.47 -3.43
CA ASP A 316 -22.91 5.90 -3.35
C ASP A 316 -21.66 6.26 -4.18
N ARG A 317 -21.66 5.85 -5.46
CA ARG A 317 -20.82 6.52 -6.46
C ARG A 317 -21.64 7.58 -7.17
N ILE A 318 -21.65 8.80 -6.64
CA ILE A 318 -21.86 9.94 -7.52
C ILE A 318 -20.64 9.99 -8.45
N PRO A 319 -20.81 9.92 -9.78
CA PRO A 319 -19.71 9.90 -10.72
C PRO A 319 -18.92 11.22 -10.60
N PHE A 320 -17.59 11.13 -10.56
CA PHE A 320 -16.84 12.16 -11.25
C PHE A 320 -17.20 11.97 -12.72
N GLU A 321 -18.04 12.85 -13.26
CA GLU A 321 -18.24 12.99 -14.70
C GLU A 321 -16.86 13.26 -15.33
N THR A 322 -16.23 12.20 -15.83
CA THR A 322 -15.28 12.36 -16.91
C THR A 322 -16.12 12.67 -18.14
N GLY A 323 -16.25 13.96 -18.45
CA GLY A 323 -16.87 14.47 -19.67
C GLY A 323 -16.07 14.09 -20.92
N LEU A 324 -15.99 12.79 -21.20
CA LEU A 324 -15.52 12.21 -22.45
C LEU A 324 -16.67 11.37 -23.00
N GLU A 325 -17.61 12.05 -23.66
CA GLU A 325 -18.54 11.40 -24.57
C GLU A 325 -17.73 10.81 -25.73
N PHE A 326 -17.59 9.49 -25.75
CA PHE A 326 -17.25 8.79 -26.98
C PHE A 326 -18.54 8.62 -27.78
N ASN A 327 -18.71 9.45 -28.82
CA ASN A 327 -19.74 9.24 -29.84
C ASN A 327 -19.40 7.95 -30.60
N ILE A 328 -20.02 6.83 -30.20
CA ILE A 328 -20.05 5.61 -31.01
C ILE A 328 -21.28 5.73 -31.91
N GLY A 329 -21.05 5.85 -33.22
CA GLY A 329 -22.13 5.89 -34.20
C GLY A 329 -23.05 4.68 -34.06
N GLU A 330 -24.36 4.92 -34.19
CA GLU A 330 -25.41 3.91 -34.07
C GLU A 330 -25.27 2.82 -35.14
N ASN A 331 -24.65 1.69 -34.78
CA ASN A 331 -24.74 0.43 -35.51
C ASN A 331 -25.54 -0.58 -34.67
N SER A 332 -26.37 -1.39 -35.32
CA SER A 332 -27.34 -2.34 -34.71
C SER A 332 -26.73 -3.39 -33.76
N ILE A 333 -25.40 -3.60 -33.83
CA ILE A 333 -24.66 -4.49 -32.93
C ILE A 333 -24.56 -3.88 -31.51
N SER A 334 -24.52 -2.55 -31.40
CA SER A 334 -24.36 -1.84 -30.12
C SER A 334 -25.53 -2.08 -29.16
N SER A 335 -26.77 -2.12 -29.66
CA SER A 335 -27.97 -2.37 -28.84
C SER A 335 -28.00 -3.82 -28.32
N SER A 336 -27.55 -4.77 -29.13
CA SER A 336 -27.45 -6.19 -28.75
C SER A 336 -26.34 -6.43 -27.71
N LEU A 337 -25.19 -5.76 -27.86
CA LEU A 337 -24.10 -5.77 -26.88
C LEU A 337 -24.49 -5.11 -25.55
N THR A 338 -25.39 -4.12 -25.57
CA THR A 338 -25.90 -3.48 -24.36
C THR A 338 -26.62 -4.50 -23.47
N HIS A 339 -27.38 -5.43 -24.06
CA HIS A 339 -28.05 -6.52 -23.36
C HIS A 339 -27.08 -7.54 -22.74
N ALA A 340 -25.97 -7.83 -23.42
CA ALA A 340 -24.91 -8.66 -22.84
C ALA A 340 -24.26 -7.93 -21.65
N THR A 341 -24.00 -6.64 -21.75
CA THR A 341 -23.25 -5.96 -20.70
C THR A 341 -24.05 -5.73 -19.40
N ARG A 342 -23.91 -6.63 -18.41
CA ARG A 342 -24.29 -6.39 -17.02
C ARG A 342 -23.33 -5.38 -16.37
N SER A 343 -23.35 -4.10 -16.77
CA SER A 343 -22.70 -3.07 -15.96
C SER A 343 -23.63 -2.63 -14.85
N ASP A 344 -23.33 -3.06 -13.64
CA ASP A 344 -23.78 -2.39 -12.43
C ASP A 344 -23.08 -1.01 -12.41
N GLN A 345 -23.78 0.03 -12.87
CA GLN A 345 -23.22 1.38 -12.95
C GLN A 345 -22.74 1.78 -11.55
N GLY A 346 -21.43 1.94 -11.38
CA GLY A 346 -20.84 2.34 -10.09
C GLY A 346 -19.92 1.33 -9.40
N LYS A 347 -19.56 0.18 -9.98
CA LYS A 347 -18.47 -0.69 -9.46
C LYS A 347 -17.20 -0.57 -10.32
N ARG A 348 -16.02 -0.78 -9.72
CA ARG A 348 -14.72 -0.69 -10.44
C ARG A 348 -14.49 -2.06 -11.08
N PRO A 349 -13.94 -2.15 -12.30
CA PRO A 349 -13.69 -3.42 -12.94
C PRO A 349 -12.64 -4.23 -12.17
N ILE A 350 -12.71 -5.55 -12.27
CA ILE A 350 -11.68 -6.47 -11.76
C ILE A 350 -10.41 -6.23 -12.56
N TYR A 351 -9.27 -6.11 -11.88
CA TYR A 351 -7.99 -5.81 -12.54
C TYR A 351 -7.19 -7.09 -12.83
N LEU A 352 -7.22 -7.55 -14.08
CA LEU A 352 -6.42 -8.67 -14.59
C LEU A 352 -5.48 -8.20 -15.72
N ASP A 353 -4.79 -7.08 -15.51
CA ASP A 353 -3.82 -6.53 -16.48
C ASP A 353 -2.46 -6.21 -15.83
N MET A 354 -2.03 -7.07 -14.90
CA MET A 354 -0.81 -6.88 -14.10
C MET A 354 0.49 -6.78 -14.94
N GLN A 355 0.52 -7.35 -16.15
CA GLN A 355 1.66 -7.23 -17.06
C GLN A 355 1.79 -5.82 -17.67
N ALA A 356 0.70 -5.06 -17.78
CA ALA A 356 0.77 -3.65 -18.18
C ALA A 356 1.35 -2.81 -17.04
N THR A 357 0.75 -2.89 -15.85
CA THR A 357 1.29 -2.27 -14.64
C THR A 357 0.71 -2.90 -13.39
N THR A 358 1.45 -2.89 -12.29
CA THR A 358 0.94 -3.35 -11.00
C THR A 358 0.49 -2.16 -10.13
N PRO A 359 -0.47 -2.36 -9.22
CA PRO A 359 -0.71 -1.40 -8.14
C PRO A 359 0.54 -1.28 -7.26
N LEU A 360 0.74 -0.11 -6.65
CA LEU A 360 1.82 0.10 -5.68
C LEU A 360 1.51 -0.68 -4.40
N ASP A 361 2.46 -1.47 -3.89
CA ASP A 361 2.29 -2.13 -2.59
C ASP A 361 2.23 -1.07 -1.49
N PRO A 362 1.28 -1.15 -0.53
CA PRO A 362 1.17 -0.16 0.54
C PRO A 362 2.46 0.02 1.36
N ARG A 363 3.24 -1.06 1.56
CA ARG A 363 4.54 -1.01 2.24
C ARG A 363 5.57 -0.21 1.45
N VAL A 364 5.52 -0.34 0.13
CA VAL A 364 6.35 0.47 -0.78
C VAL A 364 5.96 1.94 -0.65
N LEU A 365 4.68 2.26 -0.73
CA LEU A 365 4.23 3.66 -0.58
C LEU A 365 4.70 4.27 0.75
N ASP A 366 4.56 3.54 1.85
CA ASP A 366 5.01 3.98 3.18
C ASP A 366 6.51 4.34 3.20
N SER A 367 7.35 3.52 2.54
CA SER A 367 8.79 3.79 2.40
C SER A 367 9.10 5.05 1.57
N MET A 368 8.22 5.43 0.64
CA MET A 368 8.43 6.58 -0.26
C MET A 368 8.05 7.91 0.40
N LEU A 369 6.99 7.92 1.22
CA LEU A 369 6.41 9.15 1.79
C LEU A 369 7.41 10.06 2.53
N PRO A 370 8.39 9.53 3.31
CA PRO A 370 9.37 10.37 3.99
C PRO A 370 10.17 11.29 3.07
N PHE A 371 10.42 10.87 1.83
CA PHE A 371 11.26 11.60 0.86
C PHE A 371 10.53 12.75 0.16
N TYR A 372 9.20 12.84 0.29
CA TYR A 372 8.43 13.98 -0.23
C TYR A 372 8.32 15.14 0.75
N CYS A 373 8.49 14.88 2.05
CA CYS A 373 8.24 15.88 3.09
C CYS A 373 9.47 16.14 3.98
N GLY A 374 10.14 15.09 4.46
CA GLY A 374 11.19 15.19 5.48
C GLY A 374 12.61 14.97 4.97
N LEU A 375 12.82 13.92 4.16
CA LEU A 375 14.12 13.50 3.61
C LEU A 375 14.25 13.88 2.14
N TYR A 376 14.00 15.15 1.80
CA TYR A 376 13.90 15.63 0.41
C TYR A 376 15.25 16.05 -0.22
N GLY A 377 16.37 15.76 0.45
CA GLY A 377 17.69 16.22 0.01
C GLY A 377 18.09 15.65 -1.34
N ASN A 378 18.94 16.36 -2.09
CA ASN A 378 19.57 15.80 -3.28
C ASN A 378 20.67 14.80 -2.84
N PRO A 379 20.63 13.52 -3.24
CA PRO A 379 21.63 12.54 -2.83
C PRO A 379 23.04 12.85 -3.38
N HIS A 380 23.18 13.77 -4.33
CA HIS A 380 24.48 14.22 -4.83
C HIS A 380 25.10 15.37 -4.01
N SER A 381 24.36 15.92 -3.04
CA SER A 381 24.88 16.98 -2.15
C SER A 381 25.79 16.41 -1.07
N ARG A 382 27.11 16.58 -1.23
CA ARG A 382 28.12 16.01 -0.32
C ARG A 382 28.45 16.83 0.92
N THR A 383 27.90 18.04 1.06
CA THR A 383 28.34 19.01 2.07
C THR A 383 27.41 19.14 3.29
N HIS A 384 26.24 18.49 3.29
CA HIS A 384 25.25 18.67 4.35
C HIS A 384 24.41 17.41 4.61
N ALA A 385 23.85 17.32 5.82
CA ALA A 385 23.10 16.14 6.30
C ALA A 385 21.96 15.68 5.37
N TYR A 386 21.19 16.61 4.79
CA TYR A 386 20.10 16.24 3.88
C TYR A 386 20.56 15.39 2.68
N GLY A 387 21.78 15.62 2.17
CA GLY A 387 22.32 14.84 1.07
C GLY A 387 22.82 13.47 1.55
N TRP A 388 23.55 13.43 2.66
CA TRP A 388 24.07 12.18 3.25
C TRP A 388 22.97 11.21 3.66
N GLU A 389 21.90 11.70 4.30
CA GLU A 389 20.76 10.88 4.72
C GLU A 389 20.04 10.27 3.52
N THR A 390 19.90 11.05 2.45
CA THR A 390 19.24 10.60 1.21
C THR A 390 20.12 9.65 0.40
N GLU A 391 21.42 9.93 0.29
CA GLU A 391 22.40 9.06 -0.34
C GLU A 391 22.43 7.68 0.34
N LYS A 392 22.39 7.64 1.67
CA LYS A 392 22.32 6.38 2.42
C LYS A 392 21.10 5.55 2.04
N ALA A 393 19.92 6.17 1.93
CA ALA A 393 18.70 5.48 1.55
C ALA A 393 18.73 4.98 0.08
N VAL A 394 19.33 5.78 -0.81
CA VAL A 394 19.54 5.38 -2.22
C VAL A 394 20.45 4.15 -2.32
N GLU A 395 21.54 4.10 -1.55
CA GLU A 395 22.46 2.96 -1.58
C GLU A 395 21.88 1.71 -0.91
N GLU A 396 21.02 1.86 0.10
CA GLU A 396 20.25 0.75 0.68
C GLU A 396 19.25 0.17 -0.35
N ALA A 397 18.52 1.04 -1.06
CA ALA A 397 17.63 0.61 -2.13
C ALA A 397 18.38 -0.10 -3.27
N ARG A 398 19.56 0.42 -3.64
CA ARG A 398 20.45 -0.20 -4.62
C ARG A 398 20.88 -1.61 -4.18
N LYS A 399 21.15 -1.79 -2.89
CA LYS A 399 21.48 -3.10 -2.32
C LYS A 399 20.31 -4.08 -2.43
N HIS A 400 19.08 -3.68 -2.09
CA HIS A 400 17.92 -4.57 -2.23
C HIS A 400 17.69 -5.05 -3.67
N ILE A 401 17.93 -4.19 -4.66
CA ILE A 401 17.85 -4.57 -6.08
C ILE A 401 18.95 -5.59 -6.43
N ALA A 402 20.17 -5.36 -5.94
CA ALA A 402 21.30 -6.23 -6.21
C ALA A 402 21.14 -7.61 -5.56
N ASP A 403 20.70 -7.64 -4.29
CA ASP A 403 20.47 -8.87 -3.51
C ASP A 403 19.41 -9.76 -4.20
N LEU A 404 18.35 -9.16 -4.77
CA LEU A 404 17.28 -9.89 -5.47
C LEU A 404 17.76 -10.67 -6.71
N ILE A 405 18.85 -10.22 -7.36
CA ILE A 405 19.36 -10.83 -8.60
C ILE A 405 20.76 -11.43 -8.45
N GLY A 406 21.30 -11.49 -7.23
CA GLY A 406 22.65 -11.98 -6.94
C GLY A 406 23.78 -11.11 -7.50
N ALA A 407 23.58 -9.79 -7.62
CA ALA A 407 24.56 -8.83 -8.13
C ALA A 407 25.33 -8.10 -7.01
N ASP A 408 26.43 -7.42 -7.35
CA ASP A 408 27.03 -6.40 -6.47
C ASP A 408 26.23 -5.09 -6.62
N PRO A 409 25.91 -4.33 -5.56
CA PRO A 409 25.24 -3.03 -5.67
C PRO A 409 25.92 -2.07 -6.65
N LYS A 410 27.24 -2.20 -6.81
CA LYS A 410 28.03 -1.42 -7.76
C LYS A 410 27.73 -1.74 -9.24
N GLU A 411 26.97 -2.77 -9.52
CA GLU A 411 26.56 -3.17 -10.87
C GLU A 411 25.16 -2.63 -11.21
N ILE A 412 24.43 -2.06 -10.24
CA ILE A 412 23.09 -1.52 -10.46
C ILE A 412 23.17 -0.03 -10.84
N ILE A 413 22.57 0.33 -11.96
CA ILE A 413 22.44 1.68 -12.49
C ILE A 413 20.97 2.06 -12.55
N PHE A 414 20.56 3.14 -11.89
CA PHE A 414 19.18 3.61 -11.92
C PHE A 414 18.84 4.29 -13.25
N THR A 415 17.65 4.01 -13.75
CA THR A 415 17.07 4.57 -14.98
C THR A 415 15.61 4.97 -14.72
N SER A 416 14.92 5.58 -15.68
CA SER A 416 13.49 5.89 -15.56
C SER A 416 12.56 4.68 -15.76
N GLY A 417 13.10 3.51 -16.12
CA GLY A 417 12.31 2.30 -16.38
C GLY A 417 13.02 1.33 -17.32
N ALA A 418 12.42 0.16 -17.54
CA ALA A 418 13.00 -0.86 -18.42
C ALA A 418 13.16 -0.39 -19.88
N THR A 419 12.30 0.52 -20.37
CA THR A 419 12.48 1.13 -21.70
C THR A 419 13.82 1.87 -21.82
N GLU A 420 14.18 2.70 -20.84
CA GLU A 420 15.47 3.38 -20.80
C GLU A 420 16.61 2.38 -20.61
N SER A 421 16.44 1.38 -19.73
CA SER A 421 17.44 0.33 -19.51
C SER A 421 17.74 -0.49 -20.77
N ASN A 422 16.72 -0.92 -21.53
CA ASN A 422 16.89 -1.65 -22.78
C ASN A 422 17.62 -0.80 -23.83
N ASN A 423 17.24 0.48 -23.96
CA ASN A 423 17.93 1.42 -24.85
C ASN A 423 19.41 1.56 -24.44
N MET A 424 19.69 1.77 -23.15
CA MET A 424 21.05 1.93 -22.62
C MET A 424 21.89 0.67 -22.84
N SER A 425 21.34 -0.51 -22.56
CA SER A 425 22.01 -1.80 -22.74
C SER A 425 22.35 -2.05 -24.21
N ILE A 426 21.37 -1.88 -25.11
CA ILE A 426 21.52 -2.23 -26.52
C ILE A 426 22.34 -1.18 -27.26
N LYS A 427 21.87 0.08 -27.27
CA LYS A 427 22.53 1.17 -28.01
C LYS A 427 23.88 1.53 -27.38
N GLY A 428 23.94 1.59 -26.05
CA GLY A 428 25.17 1.93 -25.34
C GLY A 428 26.28 0.90 -25.55
N LEU A 429 25.96 -0.39 -25.50
CA LEU A 429 26.95 -1.44 -25.75
C LEU A 429 27.35 -1.49 -27.23
N ALA A 430 26.39 -1.42 -28.15
CA ALA A 430 26.62 -1.46 -29.58
C ALA A 430 27.57 -0.33 -30.02
N ARG A 431 27.27 0.92 -29.63
CA ARG A 431 28.10 2.09 -29.93
C ARG A 431 29.48 2.00 -29.30
N PHE A 432 29.59 1.51 -28.06
CA PHE A 432 30.88 1.28 -27.40
C PHE A 432 31.74 0.24 -28.17
N CYS A 433 31.13 -0.88 -28.57
CA CYS A 433 31.80 -1.94 -29.32
C CYS A 433 32.25 -1.46 -30.72
N ARG A 434 31.42 -0.65 -31.39
CA ARG A 434 31.75 -0.03 -32.69
C ARG A 434 32.99 0.87 -32.62
N ARG A 435 33.17 1.61 -31.52
CA ARG A 435 34.37 2.44 -31.30
C ARG A 435 35.65 1.61 -31.12
N SER A 436 35.52 0.41 -30.57
CA SER A 436 36.64 -0.43 -30.16
C SER A 436 37.00 -1.53 -31.17
N GLY A 437 36.18 -1.75 -32.22
CA GLY A 437 36.42 -2.80 -33.20
C GLY A 437 35.33 -2.93 -34.28
N LYS A 438 35.37 -4.04 -35.04
CA LYS A 438 34.44 -4.34 -36.15
C LYS A 438 33.12 -5.02 -35.72
N LYS A 439 32.82 -5.11 -34.42
CA LYS A 439 31.62 -5.79 -33.95
C LYS A 439 30.36 -4.95 -34.23
N ARG A 440 29.64 -5.31 -35.30
CA ARG A 440 28.46 -4.59 -35.81
C ARG A 440 27.24 -5.49 -35.98
N HIS A 441 27.23 -6.65 -35.36
CA HIS A 441 26.10 -7.58 -35.41
C HIS A 441 25.43 -7.74 -34.04
N ILE A 442 24.10 -7.70 -34.01
CA ILE A 442 23.28 -7.96 -32.83
C ILE A 442 22.26 -9.04 -33.16
N ILE A 443 22.04 -9.96 -32.24
CA ILE A 443 21.02 -11.00 -32.36
C ILE A 443 19.93 -10.72 -31.32
N THR A 444 18.68 -10.80 -31.74
CA THR A 444 17.51 -10.67 -30.86
C THR A 444 16.37 -11.56 -31.36
N THR A 445 15.22 -11.57 -30.69
CA THR A 445 14.06 -12.38 -31.09
C THR A 445 12.96 -11.52 -31.69
N GLN A 446 12.09 -12.11 -32.52
CA GLN A 446 10.91 -11.42 -33.06
C GLN A 446 9.87 -11.08 -31.97
N THR A 447 9.92 -11.77 -30.84
CA THR A 447 8.97 -11.67 -29.73
C THR A 447 9.40 -10.70 -28.62
N GLU A 448 10.52 -9.99 -28.78
CA GLU A 448 10.95 -9.01 -27.77
C GLU A 448 9.94 -7.86 -27.63
N HIS A 449 9.98 -7.20 -26.47
CA HIS A 449 9.24 -5.96 -26.29
C HIS A 449 9.66 -4.88 -27.30
N LYS A 450 8.71 -4.04 -27.74
CA LYS A 450 8.93 -2.98 -28.75
C LYS A 450 10.17 -2.12 -28.49
N CYS A 451 10.46 -1.76 -27.24
CA CYS A 451 11.64 -0.93 -26.95
C CYS A 451 12.99 -1.61 -27.27
N VAL A 452 13.06 -2.95 -27.29
CA VAL A 452 14.21 -3.71 -27.81
C VAL A 452 14.19 -3.71 -29.33
N LEU A 453 13.06 -4.08 -29.95
CA LEU A 453 12.91 -4.13 -31.40
C LEU A 453 13.19 -2.79 -32.07
N ASP A 454 12.63 -1.70 -31.55
CA ASP A 454 12.82 -0.34 -32.07
C ASP A 454 14.23 0.20 -31.78
N SER A 455 14.87 -0.25 -30.68
CA SER A 455 16.29 0.04 -30.46
C SER A 455 17.17 -0.64 -31.51
N CYS A 456 16.86 -1.89 -31.85
CA CYS A 456 17.55 -2.63 -32.90
C CYS A 456 17.30 -2.01 -34.28
N ARG A 457 16.05 -1.66 -34.63
CA ARG A 457 15.71 -0.95 -35.87
C ARG A 457 16.48 0.36 -36.01
N HIS A 458 16.51 1.17 -34.96
CA HIS A 458 17.28 2.41 -34.97
C HIS A 458 18.80 2.18 -35.16
N LEU A 459 19.33 1.06 -34.66
CA LEU A 459 20.73 0.70 -34.90
C LEU A 459 20.99 0.22 -36.34
N GLN A 460 19.97 -0.26 -37.07
CA GLN A 460 20.12 -0.55 -38.50
C GLN A 460 20.42 0.72 -39.30
N ASP A 461 19.81 1.85 -38.93
CA ASP A 461 20.11 3.17 -39.49
C ASP A 461 21.53 3.66 -39.14
N GLU A 462 22.17 3.03 -38.14
CA GLU A 462 23.55 3.28 -37.69
C GLU A 462 24.57 2.24 -38.20
N ASP A 463 24.25 1.54 -39.30
CA ASP A 463 25.06 0.51 -39.95
C ASP A 463 25.33 -0.75 -39.09
N PHE A 464 24.40 -1.11 -38.18
CA PHE A 464 24.42 -2.41 -37.52
C PHE A 464 23.58 -3.44 -38.28
N SER A 465 24.13 -4.64 -38.42
CA SER A 465 23.37 -5.82 -38.85
C SER A 465 22.61 -6.38 -37.66
N ILE A 466 21.31 -6.62 -37.82
CA ILE A 466 20.47 -7.24 -36.78
C ILE A 466 19.89 -8.55 -37.31
N THR A 467 20.03 -9.62 -36.54
CA THR A 467 19.31 -10.89 -36.78
C THR A 467 18.14 -10.99 -35.82
N TYR A 468 16.92 -11.02 -36.35
CA TYR A 468 15.70 -11.28 -35.59
C TYR A 468 15.35 -12.76 -35.69
N LEU A 469 15.71 -13.54 -34.68
CA LEU A 469 15.45 -14.98 -34.62
C LEU A 469 13.94 -15.25 -34.52
N PRO A 470 13.42 -16.18 -35.34
CA PRO A 470 12.08 -16.71 -35.11
C PRO A 470 12.04 -17.54 -33.83
N VAL A 471 10.85 -17.65 -33.26
CA VAL A 471 10.57 -18.58 -32.15
C VAL A 471 9.84 -19.81 -32.69
N GLN A 472 9.82 -20.87 -31.90
CA GLN A 472 8.95 -22.02 -32.14
C GLN A 472 7.47 -21.62 -31.89
N SER A 473 6.52 -22.46 -32.29
CA SER A 473 5.09 -22.19 -32.10
C SER A 473 4.64 -22.09 -30.63
N ASN A 474 5.46 -22.58 -29.69
CA ASN A 474 5.29 -22.41 -28.25
C ASN A 474 6.01 -21.17 -27.68
N GLY A 475 6.68 -20.37 -28.52
CA GLY A 475 7.35 -19.13 -28.13
C GLY A 475 8.78 -19.30 -27.61
N LEU A 476 9.28 -20.53 -27.47
CA LEU A 476 10.67 -20.78 -27.11
C LEU A 476 11.60 -20.55 -28.30
N ILE A 477 12.81 -20.08 -28.01
CA ILE A 477 13.85 -20.00 -29.03
C ILE A 477 14.43 -21.40 -29.31
N ASN A 478 14.81 -21.65 -30.56
CA ASN A 478 15.67 -22.78 -30.88
C ASN A 478 17.14 -22.39 -30.60
N LEU A 479 17.76 -23.03 -29.59
CA LEU A 479 19.15 -22.76 -29.20
C LEU A 479 20.16 -23.04 -30.33
N LYS A 480 19.88 -24.00 -31.21
CA LYS A 480 20.73 -24.27 -32.37
C LYS A 480 20.71 -23.10 -33.35
N ASN A 481 19.53 -22.55 -33.64
CA ASN A 481 19.41 -21.36 -34.49
C ASN A 481 20.14 -20.15 -33.88
N LEU A 482 20.12 -20.02 -32.54
CA LEU A 482 20.90 -19.01 -31.85
C LEU A 482 22.41 -19.23 -32.05
N GLU A 483 22.91 -20.45 -31.84
CA GLU A 483 24.33 -20.78 -32.04
C GLU A 483 24.79 -20.54 -33.47
N ASP A 484 23.99 -20.95 -34.46
CA ASP A 484 24.28 -20.82 -35.89
C ASP A 484 24.27 -19.35 -36.34
N ALA A 485 23.47 -18.50 -35.70
CA ALA A 485 23.42 -17.07 -35.97
C ALA A 485 24.64 -16.30 -35.41
N ILE A 486 25.41 -16.88 -34.50
CA ILE A 486 26.58 -16.21 -33.91
C ILE A 486 27.73 -16.16 -34.90
N ARG A 487 28.08 -14.93 -35.28
CA ARG A 487 29.21 -14.59 -36.17
C ARG A 487 30.35 -13.88 -35.42
N PRO A 488 31.59 -13.83 -35.94
CA PRO A 488 32.72 -13.13 -35.29
C PRO A 488 32.46 -11.66 -34.95
N GLU A 489 31.65 -10.98 -35.75
CA GLU A 489 31.22 -9.59 -35.59
C GLU A 489 30.08 -9.39 -34.57
N THR A 490 29.57 -10.46 -33.95
CA THR A 490 28.47 -10.38 -32.98
C THR A 490 28.93 -9.70 -31.69
N ALA A 491 28.32 -8.55 -31.43
CA ALA A 491 28.54 -7.75 -30.23
C ALA A 491 27.67 -8.24 -29.07
N LEU A 492 26.38 -8.40 -29.35
CA LEU A 492 25.34 -8.55 -28.34
C LEU A 492 24.29 -9.57 -28.78
N ILE A 493 23.85 -10.38 -27.84
CA ILE A 493 22.61 -11.15 -27.90
C ILE A 493 21.64 -10.55 -26.89
N SER A 494 20.45 -10.15 -27.33
CA SER A 494 19.38 -9.59 -26.49
C SER A 494 18.15 -10.49 -26.55
N ILE A 495 17.87 -11.22 -25.46
CA ILE A 495 16.72 -12.12 -25.36
C ILE A 495 16.06 -11.92 -24.00
N MET A 496 14.78 -11.56 -24.00
CA MET A 496 14.01 -11.31 -22.78
C MET A 496 13.81 -12.59 -21.95
N SER A 497 13.76 -12.43 -20.62
CA SER A 497 13.63 -13.55 -19.67
C SER A 497 12.21 -14.12 -19.66
N VAL A 498 11.20 -13.25 -19.59
CA VAL A 498 9.78 -13.61 -19.56
C VAL A 498 9.05 -12.72 -20.53
N ASN A 499 8.34 -13.31 -21.50
CA ASN A 499 7.57 -12.54 -22.47
C ASN A 499 6.37 -11.83 -21.81
N ASN A 500 6.14 -10.57 -22.17
CA ASN A 500 5.08 -9.75 -21.58
C ASN A 500 3.66 -10.03 -22.11
N GLU A 501 3.53 -10.74 -23.22
CA GLU A 501 2.23 -11.08 -23.83
C GLU A 501 1.80 -12.51 -23.52
N ILE A 502 2.69 -13.49 -23.71
CA ILE A 502 2.39 -14.92 -23.58
C ILE A 502 3.02 -15.58 -22.34
N GLY A 503 3.81 -14.84 -21.55
CA GLY A 503 4.37 -15.35 -20.29
C GLY A 503 5.48 -16.39 -20.44
N VAL A 504 5.86 -16.79 -21.66
CA VAL A 504 6.91 -17.79 -21.91
C VAL A 504 8.23 -17.37 -21.28
N ILE A 505 8.86 -18.33 -20.58
CA ILE A 505 10.16 -18.19 -19.93
C ILE A 505 11.23 -18.76 -20.87
N GLN A 506 12.18 -17.93 -21.29
CA GLN A 506 13.30 -18.37 -22.13
C GLN A 506 14.38 -19.10 -21.29
N PRO A 507 15.16 -20.01 -21.88
CA PRO A 507 16.24 -20.74 -21.19
C PRO A 507 17.49 -19.85 -21.01
N ILE A 508 17.40 -18.88 -20.09
CA ILE A 508 18.40 -17.81 -19.92
C ILE A 508 19.76 -18.35 -19.47
N GLU A 509 19.82 -19.43 -18.68
CA GLU A 509 21.08 -20.04 -18.22
C GLU A 509 21.83 -20.71 -19.38
N GLU A 510 21.12 -21.41 -20.26
CA GLU A 510 21.65 -22.03 -21.48
C GLU A 510 22.13 -20.97 -22.48
N ILE A 511 21.33 -19.93 -22.71
CA ILE A 511 21.70 -18.80 -23.57
C ILE A 511 22.97 -18.13 -23.03
N GLY A 512 23.02 -17.85 -21.73
CA GLY A 512 24.19 -17.25 -21.10
C GLY A 512 25.45 -18.10 -21.23
N ARG A 513 25.33 -19.43 -21.15
CA ARG A 513 26.42 -20.38 -21.37
C ARG A 513 26.97 -20.30 -22.80
N ILE A 514 26.08 -20.26 -23.79
CA ILE A 514 26.44 -20.10 -25.21
C ILE A 514 27.15 -18.76 -25.42
N CYS A 515 26.58 -17.66 -24.93
CA CYS A 515 27.16 -16.31 -25.02
C CYS A 515 28.57 -16.26 -24.41
N ARG A 516 28.74 -16.83 -23.21
CA ARG A 516 30.03 -16.86 -22.51
C ARG A 516 31.06 -17.68 -23.27
N ALA A 517 30.70 -18.86 -23.77
CA ALA A 517 31.57 -19.72 -24.56
C ALA A 517 32.04 -19.04 -25.86
N LYS A 518 31.13 -18.31 -26.52
CA LYS A 518 31.40 -17.58 -27.78
C LYS A 518 31.96 -16.17 -27.57
N LYS A 519 32.16 -15.71 -26.33
CA LYS A 519 32.65 -14.36 -25.97
C LYS A 519 31.80 -13.23 -26.59
N VAL A 520 30.48 -13.43 -26.56
CA VAL A 520 29.46 -12.45 -26.97
C VAL A 520 28.76 -11.94 -25.71
N PHE A 521 28.45 -10.64 -25.65
CA PHE A 521 27.76 -10.09 -24.50
C PHE A 521 26.29 -10.51 -24.50
N PHE A 522 25.77 -10.78 -23.30
CA PHE A 522 24.37 -11.18 -23.12
C PHE A 522 23.57 -10.11 -22.38
N HIS A 523 22.54 -9.59 -23.04
CA HIS A 523 21.50 -8.76 -22.45
C HIS A 523 20.20 -9.55 -22.30
N THR A 524 19.52 -9.40 -21.17
CA THR A 524 18.15 -9.87 -21.00
C THR A 524 17.23 -8.78 -20.47
N ASP A 525 16.08 -8.60 -21.12
CA ASP A 525 14.98 -7.84 -20.54
C ASP A 525 14.26 -8.71 -19.50
N ALA A 526 14.45 -8.36 -18.24
CA ALA A 526 13.87 -9.06 -17.10
C ALA A 526 12.74 -8.27 -16.42
N ALA A 527 12.15 -7.28 -17.11
CA ALA A 527 11.09 -6.45 -16.55
C ALA A 527 9.88 -7.27 -16.06
N GLN A 528 9.54 -8.36 -16.76
CA GLN A 528 8.49 -9.28 -16.33
C GLN A 528 8.98 -10.42 -15.43
N ALA A 529 10.29 -10.65 -15.33
CA ALA A 529 10.86 -11.80 -14.64
C ALA A 529 11.29 -11.51 -13.20
N VAL A 530 11.95 -10.36 -12.98
CA VAL A 530 12.46 -9.96 -11.66
C VAL A 530 11.32 -9.97 -10.63
N GLY A 531 11.61 -10.51 -9.45
CA GLY A 531 10.66 -10.62 -8.32
C GLY A 531 9.54 -11.63 -8.51
N LYS A 532 9.53 -12.39 -9.62
CA LYS A 532 8.50 -13.38 -9.96
C LYS A 532 9.10 -14.77 -10.16
N ILE A 533 10.27 -14.84 -10.78
CA ILE A 533 11.06 -16.07 -10.89
C ILE A 533 12.46 -15.83 -10.32
N PRO A 534 13.13 -16.86 -9.78
CA PRO A 534 14.51 -16.74 -9.33
C PRO A 534 15.43 -16.35 -10.48
N LEU A 535 16.23 -15.31 -10.27
CA LEU A 535 17.25 -14.86 -11.21
C LEU A 535 18.57 -14.69 -10.46
N ASP A 536 19.64 -15.23 -11.02
CA ASP A 536 21.00 -15.01 -10.52
C ASP A 536 21.89 -14.65 -11.71
N VAL A 537 22.34 -13.40 -11.74
CA VAL A 537 23.12 -12.87 -12.87
C VAL A 537 24.42 -13.64 -13.08
N ASN A 538 25.04 -14.16 -12.02
CA ASN A 538 26.30 -14.89 -12.08
C ASN A 538 26.10 -16.31 -12.57
N LYS A 539 25.14 -17.04 -12.00
CA LYS A 539 24.76 -18.39 -12.45
C LYS A 539 24.35 -18.40 -13.92
N MET A 540 23.57 -17.40 -14.33
CA MET A 540 23.03 -17.29 -15.68
C MET A 540 23.97 -16.59 -16.67
N ASN A 541 25.20 -16.24 -16.27
CA ASN A 541 26.20 -15.58 -17.13
C ASN A 541 25.72 -14.28 -17.81
N ILE A 542 24.76 -13.56 -17.21
CA ILE A 542 24.17 -12.35 -17.79
C ILE A 542 25.16 -11.18 -17.70
N ASP A 543 25.34 -10.41 -18.77
CA ASP A 543 26.24 -9.24 -18.77
C ASP A 543 25.49 -7.93 -18.57
N LEU A 544 24.25 -7.85 -19.06
CA LEU A 544 23.34 -6.71 -18.93
C LEU A 544 21.91 -7.20 -18.61
N MET A 545 21.21 -6.54 -17.70
CA MET A 545 19.80 -6.88 -17.42
C MET A 545 18.95 -5.63 -17.18
N SER A 546 17.79 -5.55 -17.82
CA SER A 546 16.82 -4.47 -17.63
C SER A 546 15.75 -4.83 -16.62
N ILE A 547 15.44 -3.90 -15.71
CA ILE A 547 14.51 -4.11 -14.60
C ILE A 547 13.53 -2.95 -14.52
N SER A 548 12.26 -3.24 -14.26
CA SER A 548 11.19 -2.24 -14.08
C SER A 548 10.52 -2.37 -12.72
N SER A 549 10.38 -1.26 -12.01
CA SER A 549 9.79 -1.20 -10.67
C SER A 549 8.27 -1.44 -10.68
N HIS A 550 7.56 -0.85 -11.63
CA HIS A 550 6.09 -0.93 -11.70
C HIS A 550 5.54 -2.26 -12.23
N LYS A 551 6.42 -3.23 -12.47
CA LYS A 551 6.05 -4.63 -12.77
C LYS A 551 6.19 -5.53 -11.54
N ILE A 552 6.64 -4.98 -10.41
CA ILE A 552 6.85 -5.69 -9.14
C ILE A 552 6.26 -4.93 -7.94
N TYR A 553 5.12 -4.28 -8.15
CA TYR A 553 4.40 -3.50 -7.13
C TYR A 553 5.16 -2.27 -6.61
N GLY A 554 6.18 -1.81 -7.35
CA GLY A 554 6.89 -0.56 -7.11
C GLY A 554 6.33 0.63 -7.90
N PRO A 555 6.89 1.84 -7.72
CA PRO A 555 6.41 3.04 -8.41
C PRO A 555 6.72 3.03 -9.91
N LYS A 556 5.88 3.73 -10.69
CA LYS A 556 6.13 4.03 -12.12
C LYS A 556 7.21 5.10 -12.26
N GLY A 557 7.87 5.14 -13.41
CA GLY A 557 8.90 6.15 -13.72
C GLY A 557 10.27 5.88 -13.09
N ILE A 558 10.53 4.66 -12.63
CA ILE A 558 11.85 4.22 -12.17
C ILE A 558 12.12 2.77 -12.60
N GLY A 559 13.39 2.51 -12.94
CA GLY A 559 13.91 1.19 -13.23
C GLY A 559 15.39 1.10 -12.89
N ALA A 560 15.98 -0.03 -13.24
CA ALA A 560 17.42 -0.22 -13.15
C ALA A 560 17.94 -1.00 -14.35
N CYS A 561 19.23 -0.84 -14.59
CA CYS A 561 20.01 -1.68 -15.47
C CYS A 561 21.17 -2.28 -14.66
N TYR A 562 21.26 -3.60 -14.66
CA TYR A 562 22.45 -4.30 -14.20
C TYR A 562 23.52 -4.21 -15.28
N VAL A 563 24.73 -3.81 -14.91
CA VAL A 563 25.90 -3.73 -15.78
C VAL A 563 27.05 -4.47 -15.10
N ARG A 564 27.37 -5.65 -15.63
CA ARG A 564 28.41 -6.53 -15.07
C ARG A 564 29.77 -5.82 -15.01
N ARG A 565 30.43 -5.91 -13.84
CA ARG A 565 31.77 -5.38 -13.63
C ARG A 565 32.88 -6.41 -13.83
N ARG A 566 32.58 -7.71 -13.68
CA ARG A 566 33.54 -8.81 -13.88
C ARG A 566 32.89 -10.01 -14.60
N PRO A 567 33.38 -10.37 -15.80
CA PRO A 567 34.23 -9.56 -16.68
C PRO A 567 33.58 -8.20 -17.00
N ARG A 568 34.41 -7.18 -17.22
CA ARG A 568 33.95 -5.78 -17.28
C ARG A 568 33.19 -5.48 -18.57
N VAL A 569 31.93 -5.08 -18.44
CA VAL A 569 31.12 -4.50 -19.51
C VAL A 569 31.30 -2.98 -19.51
N ARG A 570 31.28 -2.38 -20.69
CA ARG A 570 31.37 -0.92 -20.88
C ARG A 570 30.30 -0.49 -21.88
N LEU A 571 29.66 0.63 -21.59
CA LEU A 571 28.60 1.22 -22.38
C LEU A 571 28.95 2.67 -22.70
N GLU A 572 28.49 3.15 -23.84
CA GLU A 572 28.40 4.58 -24.13
C GLU A 572 27.13 5.15 -23.48
N PRO A 573 27.21 6.20 -22.65
CA PRO A 573 26.03 6.79 -22.01
C PRO A 573 25.13 7.47 -23.04
N LEU A 574 23.82 7.21 -22.95
CA LEU A 574 22.83 7.88 -23.81
C LEU A 574 22.45 9.27 -23.29
N ILE A 575 22.46 9.45 -21.97
CA ILE A 575 22.12 10.71 -21.30
C ILE A 575 23.40 11.31 -20.74
N THR A 576 23.75 12.52 -21.20
CA THR A 576 24.96 13.25 -20.79
C THR A 576 24.65 14.30 -19.72
N GLY A 577 25.62 14.57 -18.83
CA GLY A 577 25.53 15.60 -17.77
C GLY A 577 26.07 15.12 -16.41
N GLY A 578 26.96 15.87 -15.76
CA GLY A 578 27.35 15.66 -14.34
C GLY A 578 28.04 14.34 -13.93
N GLY A 579 27.96 13.27 -14.73
CA GLY A 579 28.63 11.99 -14.47
C GLY A 579 28.00 11.15 -13.36
N GLN A 580 26.73 11.35 -13.02
CA GLN A 580 26.00 10.50 -12.07
C GLN A 580 25.95 9.04 -12.54
N GLU A 581 25.62 8.13 -11.62
CA GLU A 581 25.58 6.68 -11.87
C GLU A 581 26.84 6.17 -12.58
N ARG A 582 28.00 6.59 -12.08
CA ARG A 582 29.34 6.24 -12.60
C ARG A 582 29.58 6.65 -14.05
N GLY A 583 28.92 7.72 -14.50
CA GLY A 583 29.01 8.24 -15.85
C GLY A 583 28.21 7.45 -16.89
N LEU A 584 27.38 6.50 -16.47
CA LEU A 584 26.54 5.71 -17.38
C LEU A 584 25.14 6.31 -17.55
N ARG A 585 24.61 6.96 -16.52
CA ARG A 585 23.27 7.57 -16.54
C ARG A 585 23.26 8.87 -15.75
N SER A 586 23.37 9.96 -16.49
CA SER A 586 23.39 11.33 -15.97
C SER A 586 22.03 11.78 -15.42
N GLY A 587 22.05 12.75 -14.49
CA GLY A 587 20.85 13.38 -13.94
C GLY A 587 20.58 13.03 -12.47
N THR A 588 19.83 13.91 -11.80
CA THR A 588 19.50 13.75 -10.37
C THR A 588 18.65 12.52 -10.14
N LEU A 589 19.06 11.68 -9.18
CA LEU A 589 18.23 10.56 -8.73
C LEU A 589 17.01 11.07 -7.98
N ALA A 590 15.84 10.47 -8.25
CA ALA A 590 14.59 10.75 -7.54
C ALA A 590 14.47 9.85 -6.31
N PRO A 591 14.80 10.31 -5.08
CA PRO A 591 15.00 9.43 -3.94
C PRO A 591 13.75 8.66 -3.55
N ALA A 592 12.58 9.30 -3.59
CA ALA A 592 11.31 8.64 -3.32
C ALA A 592 11.07 7.45 -4.27
N LEU A 593 11.34 7.60 -5.57
CA LEU A 593 11.14 6.52 -6.53
C LEU A 593 12.18 5.40 -6.37
N VAL A 594 13.44 5.77 -6.13
CA VAL A 594 14.54 4.83 -5.89
C VAL A 594 14.26 3.98 -4.65
N VAL A 595 13.89 4.61 -3.54
CA VAL A 595 13.57 3.91 -2.29
C VAL A 595 12.35 3.02 -2.47
N GLY A 596 11.30 3.51 -3.13
CA GLY A 596 10.13 2.67 -3.43
C GLY A 596 10.49 1.46 -4.29
N PHE A 597 11.38 1.61 -5.26
CA PHE A 597 11.85 0.47 -6.06
C PHE A 597 12.69 -0.52 -5.24
N GLY A 598 13.60 -0.03 -4.39
CA GLY A 598 14.38 -0.88 -3.49
C GLY A 598 13.49 -1.66 -2.52
N GLU A 599 12.47 -1.02 -1.95
CA GLU A 599 11.52 -1.67 -1.06
C GLU A 599 10.66 -2.72 -1.79
N ALA A 600 10.25 -2.42 -3.03
CA ALA A 600 9.56 -3.40 -3.88
C ALA A 600 10.42 -4.64 -4.12
N CYS A 601 11.73 -4.47 -4.39
CA CYS A 601 12.68 -5.57 -4.53
C CYS A 601 12.88 -6.36 -3.24
N ARG A 602 12.98 -5.69 -2.08
CA ARG A 602 13.08 -6.34 -0.77
C ARG A 602 11.88 -7.24 -0.48
N ILE A 603 10.67 -6.69 -0.69
CA ILE A 603 9.41 -7.42 -0.52
C ILE A 603 9.33 -8.59 -1.51
N ALA A 604 9.68 -8.36 -2.77
CA ALA A 604 9.69 -9.42 -3.77
C ALA A 604 10.63 -10.56 -3.36
N ASN A 605 11.82 -10.26 -2.83
CA ASN A 605 12.74 -11.28 -2.36
C ASN A 605 12.16 -12.13 -1.21
N GLU A 606 11.39 -11.52 -0.30
CA GLU A 606 10.76 -12.21 0.83
C GLU A 606 9.50 -13.01 0.43
N GLU A 607 8.70 -12.47 -0.49
CA GLU A 607 7.37 -13.01 -0.80
C GLU A 607 7.32 -13.82 -2.10
N MET A 608 8.36 -13.83 -2.93
CA MET A 608 8.35 -14.48 -4.25
C MET A 608 7.93 -15.95 -4.16
N ALA A 609 8.36 -16.70 -3.15
CA ALA A 609 7.95 -18.10 -2.98
C ALA A 609 6.45 -18.25 -2.68
N TYR A 610 5.91 -17.38 -1.81
CA TYR A 610 4.49 -17.36 -1.47
C TYR A 610 3.64 -16.92 -2.67
N ASP A 611 4.02 -15.80 -3.29
CA ASP A 611 3.34 -15.24 -4.46
C ASP A 611 3.34 -16.23 -5.62
N SER A 612 4.46 -16.91 -5.89
CA SER A 612 4.55 -17.92 -6.94
C SER A 612 3.56 -19.05 -6.73
N LYS A 613 3.47 -19.60 -5.50
CA LYS A 613 2.53 -20.68 -5.18
C LYS A 613 1.08 -20.24 -5.32
N ARG A 614 0.75 -19.05 -4.79
CA ARG A 614 -0.61 -18.50 -4.85
C ARG A 614 -1.03 -18.18 -6.29
N ILE A 615 -0.19 -17.47 -7.03
CA ILE A 615 -0.46 -17.10 -8.42
C ILE A 615 -0.55 -18.35 -9.30
N ARG A 616 0.28 -19.38 -9.07
CA ARG A 616 0.16 -20.66 -9.77
C ARG A 616 -1.21 -21.30 -9.53
N SER A 617 -1.68 -21.38 -8.28
CA SER A 617 -3.00 -21.94 -7.97
C SER A 617 -4.15 -21.19 -8.65
N LEU A 618 -4.07 -19.84 -8.71
CA LEU A 618 -5.08 -19.02 -9.39
C LEU A 618 -5.00 -19.18 -10.92
N SER A 619 -3.79 -19.26 -11.46
CA SER A 619 -3.51 -19.49 -12.87
C SER A 619 -4.03 -20.84 -13.33
N ASP A 620 -3.75 -21.91 -12.60
CA ASP A 620 -4.22 -23.27 -12.95
C ASP A 620 -5.76 -23.32 -12.96
N ARG A 621 -6.40 -22.67 -11.99
CA ARG A 621 -7.86 -22.57 -11.94
C ARG A 621 -8.42 -21.79 -13.14
N LEU A 622 -7.84 -20.64 -13.45
CA LEU A 622 -8.26 -19.82 -14.59
C LEU A 622 -8.02 -20.57 -15.91
N LEU A 623 -6.80 -21.06 -16.14
CA LEU A 623 -6.39 -21.70 -17.37
C LEU A 623 -7.20 -22.98 -17.65
N SER A 624 -7.34 -23.87 -16.67
CA SER A 624 -8.17 -25.08 -16.82
C SER A 624 -9.64 -24.74 -17.10
N GLY A 625 -10.16 -23.70 -16.44
CA GLY A 625 -11.52 -23.23 -16.66
C GLY A 625 -11.74 -22.64 -18.07
N LEU A 626 -10.77 -21.90 -18.60
CA LEU A 626 -10.82 -21.35 -19.95
C LEU A 626 -10.64 -22.45 -21.02
N LEU A 627 -9.65 -23.33 -20.84
CA LEU A 627 -9.36 -24.42 -21.78
C LEU A 627 -10.44 -25.52 -21.80
N SER A 628 -11.35 -25.54 -20.81
CA SER A 628 -12.52 -26.43 -20.84
C SER A 628 -13.56 -26.04 -21.89
N MET A 629 -13.45 -24.84 -22.48
CA MET A 629 -14.33 -24.37 -23.55
C MET A 629 -13.86 -24.88 -24.92
N GLU A 630 -14.81 -25.20 -25.80
CA GLU A 630 -14.51 -25.66 -27.16
C GLU A 630 -13.68 -24.62 -27.91
N HIS A 631 -12.76 -25.07 -28.78
CA HIS A 631 -11.94 -24.21 -29.63
C HIS A 631 -11.26 -23.06 -28.88
N THR A 632 -10.62 -23.39 -27.75
CA THR A 632 -9.73 -22.49 -27.01
C THR A 632 -8.32 -23.05 -27.00
N MET A 633 -7.34 -22.16 -27.04
CA MET A 633 -5.92 -22.54 -27.09
C MET A 633 -5.08 -21.62 -26.22
N GLN A 634 -4.18 -22.17 -25.42
CA GLN A 634 -3.17 -21.40 -24.72
C GLN A 634 -2.09 -20.95 -25.72
N ASN A 635 -1.77 -19.66 -25.70
CA ASN A 635 -0.64 -19.13 -26.47
C ASN A 635 0.65 -19.21 -25.64
N GLY A 636 1.67 -19.85 -26.20
CA GLY A 636 2.95 -20.09 -25.53
C GLY A 636 3.10 -21.51 -25.00
N ASP A 637 4.21 -21.76 -24.32
CA ASP A 637 4.56 -23.07 -23.79
C ASP A 637 3.76 -23.43 -22.53
N SER A 638 3.29 -24.68 -22.44
CA SER A 638 2.48 -25.16 -21.32
C SER A 638 3.28 -25.45 -20.05
N GLU A 639 4.59 -25.64 -20.17
CA GLU A 639 5.46 -25.99 -19.04
C GLU A 639 6.35 -24.81 -18.63
N SER A 640 7.00 -24.16 -19.60
CA SER A 640 7.94 -23.06 -19.41
C SER A 640 7.26 -21.70 -19.57
N PHE A 641 6.32 -21.38 -18.67
CA PHE A 641 5.64 -20.08 -18.64
C PHE A 641 5.48 -19.54 -17.21
N TYR A 642 5.42 -18.21 -17.10
CA TYR A 642 5.12 -17.52 -15.85
C TYR A 642 3.61 -17.57 -15.56
N PRO A 643 3.17 -18.20 -14.44
CA PRO A 643 1.76 -18.42 -14.18
C PRO A 643 0.90 -17.15 -14.07
N GLY A 644 1.50 -16.01 -13.71
CA GLY A 644 0.76 -14.76 -13.62
C GLY A 644 0.43 -14.12 -14.97
N CYS A 645 0.87 -14.69 -16.09
CA CYS A 645 0.54 -14.24 -17.45
C CYS A 645 -0.12 -15.39 -18.21
N VAL A 646 -1.45 -15.40 -18.24
CA VAL A 646 -2.23 -16.38 -18.99
C VAL A 646 -2.67 -15.74 -20.31
N ASN A 647 -2.40 -16.37 -21.44
CA ASN A 647 -2.82 -15.88 -22.75
C ASN A 647 -3.59 -17.00 -23.49
N VAL A 648 -4.83 -16.73 -23.88
CA VAL A 648 -5.72 -17.71 -24.49
C VAL A 648 -6.39 -17.11 -25.73
N SER A 649 -6.38 -17.84 -26.83
CA SER A 649 -7.18 -17.56 -28.04
C SER A 649 -8.56 -18.21 -27.94
N PHE A 650 -9.59 -17.46 -28.33
CA PHE A 650 -10.97 -17.93 -28.42
C PHE A 650 -11.41 -17.94 -29.87
N SER A 651 -11.30 -19.10 -30.55
CA SER A 651 -11.68 -19.17 -31.96
C SER A 651 -13.17 -18.83 -32.16
N TYR A 652 -13.45 -18.29 -33.34
CA TYR A 652 -14.79 -17.88 -33.82
C TYR A 652 -15.43 -16.71 -33.06
N VAL A 653 -14.63 -15.99 -32.28
CA VAL A 653 -15.04 -14.76 -31.58
C VAL A 653 -14.15 -13.62 -32.04
N GLU A 654 -14.76 -12.48 -32.37
CA GLU A 654 -14.01 -11.25 -32.63
C GLU A 654 -13.49 -10.64 -31.32
N GLY A 655 -12.18 -10.38 -31.23
CA GLY A 655 -11.56 -9.95 -29.98
C GLY A 655 -12.00 -8.59 -29.45
N GLU A 656 -12.30 -7.62 -30.32
CA GLU A 656 -12.81 -6.31 -29.92
C GLU A 656 -14.20 -6.46 -29.27
N SER A 657 -15.08 -7.22 -29.92
CA SER A 657 -16.39 -7.58 -29.39
C SER A 657 -16.29 -8.30 -28.04
N LEU A 658 -15.30 -9.18 -27.86
CA LEU A 658 -15.04 -9.85 -26.58
C LEU A 658 -14.56 -8.89 -25.48
N LEU A 659 -13.63 -7.98 -25.80
CA LEU A 659 -13.18 -6.96 -24.84
C LEU A 659 -14.30 -6.01 -24.44
N MET A 660 -15.15 -5.61 -25.40
CA MET A 660 -16.33 -4.79 -25.13
C MET A 660 -17.36 -5.53 -24.25
N ALA A 661 -17.54 -6.83 -24.49
CA ALA A 661 -18.43 -7.68 -23.69
C ALA A 661 -17.92 -7.90 -22.25
N LEU A 662 -16.61 -7.80 -22.02
CA LEU A 662 -15.92 -7.96 -20.73
C LEU A 662 -15.56 -6.62 -20.08
N LYS A 663 -16.32 -5.54 -20.32
CA LYS A 663 -16.02 -4.18 -19.82
C LYS A 663 -15.90 -4.04 -18.28
N ASP A 664 -16.43 -5.01 -17.55
CA ASP A 664 -16.34 -5.14 -16.09
C ASP A 664 -15.03 -5.81 -15.61
N ILE A 665 -14.17 -6.24 -16.54
CA ILE A 665 -12.86 -6.84 -16.28
C ILE A 665 -11.81 -6.09 -17.12
N ALA A 666 -10.82 -5.48 -16.45
CA ALA A 666 -9.71 -4.82 -17.14
C ALA A 666 -8.71 -5.87 -17.63
N LEU A 667 -8.65 -6.02 -18.96
CA LEU A 667 -7.86 -7.02 -19.70
C LEU A 667 -7.09 -6.34 -20.84
N SER A 668 -6.27 -7.12 -21.54
CA SER A 668 -5.59 -6.68 -22.77
C SER A 668 -5.63 -7.78 -23.85
N SER A 669 -5.84 -7.41 -25.11
CA SER A 669 -5.78 -8.32 -26.27
C SER A 669 -4.35 -8.53 -26.81
N GLY A 670 -3.30 -8.21 -26.03
CA GLY A 670 -1.90 -8.41 -26.43
C GLY A 670 -1.23 -7.18 -27.04
N SER A 671 -1.98 -6.24 -27.61
CA SER A 671 -1.47 -4.97 -28.18
C SER A 671 -1.21 -3.86 -27.14
N ALA A 672 -1.03 -4.20 -25.86
CA ALA A 672 -1.04 -3.29 -24.70
C ALA A 672 -0.11 -2.05 -24.78
N CYS A 673 0.87 -2.03 -25.70
CA CYS A 673 1.79 -0.91 -25.88
C CYS A 673 1.63 -0.15 -27.21
N THR A 674 0.66 -0.54 -28.03
CA THR A 674 0.30 0.12 -29.30
C THR A 674 -1.14 0.59 -29.22
N SER A 675 -1.43 1.58 -28.37
CA SER A 675 -2.77 2.17 -28.21
C SER A 675 -3.29 2.94 -29.45
N ALA A 676 -2.60 2.85 -30.60
CA ALA A 676 -2.85 3.67 -31.77
C ALA A 676 -3.00 2.89 -33.09
N SER A 677 -2.78 1.57 -33.11
CA SER A 677 -2.85 0.76 -34.34
C SER A 677 -3.65 -0.52 -34.10
N LEU A 678 -4.63 -0.77 -34.97
CA LEU A 678 -5.49 -1.97 -34.98
C LEU A 678 -4.75 -3.25 -35.39
N GLU A 679 -3.41 -3.25 -35.44
CA GLU A 679 -2.65 -4.39 -35.93
C GLU A 679 -2.65 -5.58 -34.95
N PRO A 680 -2.75 -6.82 -35.44
CA PRO A 680 -2.67 -8.01 -34.61
C PRO A 680 -1.30 -8.12 -33.92
N SER A 681 -1.28 -8.77 -32.75
CA SER A 681 -0.06 -8.97 -31.97
C SER A 681 1.05 -9.55 -32.85
N TYR A 682 2.17 -8.83 -32.95
CA TYR A 682 3.36 -9.31 -33.64
C TYR A 682 3.99 -10.51 -32.93
N VAL A 683 3.74 -10.68 -31.63
CA VAL A 683 4.19 -11.86 -30.86
C VAL A 683 3.40 -13.08 -31.29
N LEU A 684 2.07 -12.99 -31.37
CA LEU A 684 1.23 -14.11 -31.81
C LEU A 684 1.48 -14.47 -33.28
N ARG A 685 1.66 -13.47 -34.15
CA ARG A 685 2.10 -13.72 -35.54
C ARG A 685 3.45 -14.45 -35.61
N ALA A 686 4.40 -14.12 -34.73
CA ALA A 686 5.69 -14.80 -34.67
C ALA A 686 5.60 -16.27 -34.19
N LEU A 687 4.53 -16.64 -33.49
CA LEU A 687 4.22 -18.04 -33.13
C LEU A 687 3.61 -18.82 -34.31
N GLY A 688 3.22 -18.13 -35.38
CA GLY A 688 2.50 -18.71 -36.52
C GLY A 688 0.98 -18.70 -36.37
N SER A 689 0.43 -17.96 -35.39
CA SER A 689 -1.02 -17.76 -35.28
C SER A 689 -1.56 -16.99 -36.47
N SER A 690 -2.75 -17.37 -36.97
CA SER A 690 -3.47 -16.57 -37.97
C SER A 690 -3.87 -15.21 -37.40
N ASP A 691 -4.09 -14.22 -38.26
CA ASP A 691 -4.52 -12.89 -37.83
C ASP A 691 -5.83 -12.94 -37.04
N GLU A 692 -6.78 -13.79 -37.45
CA GLU A 692 -8.03 -14.04 -36.72
C GLU A 692 -7.79 -14.60 -35.30
N SER A 693 -6.90 -15.58 -35.17
CA SER A 693 -6.53 -16.14 -33.86
C SER A 693 -5.81 -15.09 -33.01
N ALA A 694 -4.97 -14.26 -33.61
CA ALA A 694 -4.25 -13.21 -32.92
C ALA A 694 -5.19 -12.11 -32.41
N HIS A 695 -6.22 -11.74 -33.19
CA HIS A 695 -7.24 -10.79 -32.77
C HIS A 695 -8.13 -11.33 -31.65
N SER A 696 -8.46 -12.62 -31.68
CA SER A 696 -9.31 -13.29 -30.68
C SER A 696 -8.57 -13.73 -29.40
N SER A 697 -7.35 -13.24 -29.18
CA SER A 697 -6.53 -13.60 -28.03
C SER A 697 -6.63 -12.60 -26.90
N ILE A 698 -6.75 -13.11 -25.67
CA ILE A 698 -6.85 -12.29 -24.46
C ILE A 698 -5.74 -12.68 -23.48
N ARG A 699 -5.06 -11.66 -22.95
CA ARG A 699 -4.09 -11.79 -21.87
C ARG A 699 -4.75 -11.45 -20.53
N PHE A 700 -4.68 -12.41 -19.62
CA PHE A 700 -5.10 -12.29 -18.22
C PHE A 700 -3.86 -12.21 -17.32
N GLY A 701 -3.73 -11.07 -16.63
CA GLY A 701 -2.63 -10.77 -15.74
C GLY A 701 -2.98 -10.92 -14.27
N ILE A 702 -2.52 -12.00 -13.66
CA ILE A 702 -2.75 -12.33 -12.25
C ILE A 702 -1.61 -11.78 -11.39
N GLY A 703 -1.95 -11.20 -10.24
CA GLY A 703 -0.97 -10.63 -9.30
C GLY A 703 -1.27 -10.93 -7.84
N ARG A 704 -0.50 -10.30 -6.95
CA ARG A 704 -0.49 -10.48 -5.49
C ARG A 704 -1.87 -10.25 -4.86
N PHE A 705 -2.59 -9.25 -5.38
CA PHE A 705 -3.89 -8.84 -4.85
C PHE A 705 -5.08 -9.54 -5.50
N THR A 706 -4.86 -10.36 -6.53
CA THR A 706 -5.92 -11.14 -7.17
C THR A 706 -6.47 -12.18 -6.19
N THR A 707 -7.78 -12.36 -6.21
CA THR A 707 -8.52 -13.26 -5.32
C THR A 707 -9.17 -14.41 -6.08
N GLU A 708 -9.43 -15.52 -5.38
CA GLU A 708 -10.16 -16.66 -5.95
C GLU A 708 -11.56 -16.26 -6.43
N GLY A 709 -12.26 -15.41 -5.67
CA GLY A 709 -13.58 -14.91 -6.06
C GLY A 709 -13.56 -14.06 -7.33
N GLU A 710 -12.49 -13.28 -7.58
CA GLU A 710 -12.31 -12.57 -8.85
C GLU A 710 -12.06 -13.55 -10.00
N ILE A 711 -11.24 -14.59 -9.80
CA ILE A 711 -11.02 -15.63 -10.83
C ILE A 711 -12.32 -16.36 -11.17
N ASP A 712 -13.13 -16.72 -10.17
CA ASP A 712 -14.41 -17.39 -10.38
C ASP A 712 -15.40 -16.53 -11.14
N TYR A 713 -15.47 -15.24 -10.80
CA TYR A 713 -16.29 -14.29 -11.53
C TYR A 713 -15.84 -14.18 -13.00
N VAL A 714 -14.53 -14.01 -13.23
CA VAL A 714 -13.96 -13.88 -14.57
C VAL A 714 -14.20 -15.13 -15.41
N LEU A 715 -14.04 -16.32 -14.83
CA LEU A 715 -14.32 -17.58 -15.52
C LEU A 715 -15.77 -17.67 -15.98
N ASN A 716 -16.72 -17.34 -15.10
CA ASN A 716 -18.15 -17.37 -15.44
C ASN A 716 -18.49 -16.32 -16.49
N ALA A 717 -17.96 -15.10 -16.34
CA ALA A 717 -18.18 -14.00 -17.28
C ALA A 717 -17.62 -14.35 -18.68
N VAL A 718 -16.38 -14.83 -18.77
CA VAL A 718 -15.77 -15.21 -20.05
C VAL A 718 -16.55 -16.34 -20.71
N LYS A 719 -16.97 -17.38 -19.96
CA LYS A 719 -17.81 -18.46 -20.48
C LYS A 719 -19.12 -17.92 -21.06
N GLU A 720 -19.86 -17.12 -20.28
CA GLU A 720 -21.13 -16.53 -20.72
C GLU A 720 -20.94 -15.66 -21.97
N ARG A 721 -19.92 -14.78 -21.99
CA ARG A 721 -19.69 -13.86 -23.12
C ARG A 721 -19.21 -14.56 -24.38
N VAL A 722 -18.31 -15.53 -24.26
CA VAL A 722 -17.81 -16.28 -25.42
C VAL A 722 -18.92 -17.13 -26.02
N THR A 723 -19.73 -17.81 -25.21
CA THR A 723 -20.90 -18.56 -25.72
C THR A 723 -21.87 -17.63 -26.45
N PHE A 724 -22.23 -16.49 -25.85
CA PHE A 724 -23.12 -15.51 -26.48
C PHE A 724 -22.56 -14.96 -27.81
N LEU A 725 -21.27 -14.62 -27.86
CA LEU A 725 -20.66 -14.10 -29.09
C LEU A 725 -20.54 -15.17 -30.18
N ARG A 726 -20.37 -16.44 -29.80
CA ARG A 726 -20.39 -17.56 -30.75
C ARG A 726 -21.77 -17.80 -31.35
N GLU A 727 -22.84 -17.66 -30.58
CA GLU A 727 -24.21 -17.74 -31.09
C GLU A 727 -24.54 -16.67 -32.14
N LEU A 728 -23.80 -15.55 -32.14
CA LEU A 728 -23.94 -14.47 -33.12
C LEU A 728 -22.95 -14.57 -34.29
N SER A 729 -22.04 -15.55 -34.26
CA SER A 729 -20.92 -15.65 -35.21
C SER A 729 -21.28 -16.58 -36.38
N PRO A 730 -21.34 -16.08 -37.63
CA PRO A 730 -21.59 -16.93 -38.80
C PRO A 730 -20.52 -18.02 -38.99
N LEU A 731 -19.28 -17.74 -38.55
CA LEU A 731 -18.19 -18.71 -38.56
C LEU A 731 -18.47 -19.88 -37.61
N TRP A 732 -19.16 -19.63 -36.49
CA TRP A 732 -19.51 -20.67 -35.53
C TRP A 732 -20.63 -21.57 -36.06
N GLU A 733 -21.65 -20.99 -36.71
CA GLU A 733 -22.72 -21.77 -37.35
C GLU A 733 -22.17 -22.76 -38.38
N LEU A 734 -21.27 -22.31 -39.25
CA LEU A 734 -20.63 -23.15 -40.26
C LEU A 734 -19.82 -24.31 -39.65
N VAL A 735 -19.13 -24.07 -38.54
CA VAL A 735 -18.38 -25.11 -37.83
C VAL A 735 -19.31 -26.12 -37.16
N GLN A 736 -20.44 -25.66 -36.59
CA GLN A 736 -21.48 -26.55 -36.03
C GLN A 736 -22.16 -27.40 -37.12
N GLU A 737 -22.28 -26.88 -38.34
CA GLU A 737 -22.76 -27.61 -39.52
C GLU A 737 -21.70 -28.56 -40.13
N GLY A 738 -20.47 -28.57 -39.62
CA GLY A 738 -19.38 -29.45 -40.06
C GLY A 738 -18.66 -28.97 -41.33
N VAL A 739 -18.80 -27.70 -41.70
CA VAL A 739 -18.12 -27.10 -42.86
C VAL A 739 -16.68 -26.74 -42.50
N ALA A 740 -15.70 -27.25 -43.27
CA ALA A 740 -14.31 -26.85 -43.12
C ALA A 740 -14.10 -25.42 -43.64
N LEU A 741 -13.73 -24.48 -42.77
CA LEU A 741 -13.54 -23.06 -43.13
C LEU A 741 -12.49 -22.85 -44.24
N ASP A 742 -11.49 -23.74 -44.32
CA ASP A 742 -10.46 -23.74 -45.35
C ASP A 742 -11.00 -24.03 -46.76
N SER A 743 -12.25 -24.53 -46.86
CA SER A 743 -12.94 -24.80 -48.13
C SER A 743 -13.75 -23.61 -48.66
N ILE A 744 -13.87 -22.52 -47.87
CA ILE A 744 -14.64 -21.34 -48.21
C ILE A 744 -13.74 -20.34 -48.95
N GLN A 745 -14.13 -19.94 -50.17
CA GLN A 745 -13.45 -18.87 -50.90
C GLN A 745 -13.92 -17.50 -50.35
N TRP A 746 -13.13 -16.94 -49.46
CA TRP A 746 -13.34 -15.58 -48.94
C TRP A 746 -13.05 -14.54 -50.03
N SER A 747 -13.95 -13.56 -50.19
CA SER A 747 -13.71 -12.41 -51.07
C SER A 747 -12.62 -11.52 -50.46
N GLN A 748 -11.50 -11.33 -51.15
CA GLN A 748 -10.46 -10.37 -50.76
C GLN A 748 -11.06 -8.96 -50.75
N HIS A 749 -11.04 -8.30 -49.59
CA HIS A 749 -11.32 -6.86 -49.46
C HIS A 749 -10.03 -6.09 -49.17
#